data_AF-A0A611DZB3-F1
#
_entry.id   AF-A0A611DZB3-F1
#
_cell.length_a   1.000
_cell.length_b   1.000
_cell.length_c   1.000
_cell.angle_alpha   90.00
_cell.angle_beta   90.00
_cell.angle_gamma   90.00
#
_symmetry.space_group_name_H-M   'P 1'
#
loop_
_entity.id
_entity.type
_entity.pdbx_description
1 polymer ?
#
loop_
_entity_poly.entity_id
_entity_poly.type
_entity_poly.pdbx_seq_one_letter_code
_entity_poly.pdbx_strand_id
1 'polypeptide(L)'
;MTEKSAQEKLAELDQRDSNAETVENIATTGHVASVGITVVSMVGATAKVGLAAAAAKTCAAGIAKAVAGFGGPLVAGMAGGMLGGWLGTKAGDWFMDTWGKDHAVSGPTDIPACVGHHIVHNNSFLGAIGGLIGGLIVGIAVGALVVATGGAALGVLAATVAAGAGGLAGGFVGGAAMAIGSRWASDTGEIHEGSPNVTFEGKAVARVTDPVICSDDPGEPLPQIAEGSKIISVNSLPLARKGHKITCSAVIQDGCKTITADKTTGQYGPINADMSVTEQSIVSGLEVLTALWGAKQLNRAANERISQGFSDPVDAGTGEYLDYRTDFHWPHILPLTLKRAYTGRHTVSGFLGTRWLCNWSQYLEFDSDGQNVTYFDAEGLCPAYATVQEPYNCRNLLVPHYRLTGNRRRAVIFDEHTQQGYIFTPVSPGARRLRLSAIKDRNRNEIRFLYNGVGHLTNVEHSGGLHLRVMCGPAGLIYRVSDEADGSELVRYDYTHHGDEWWLCDAQTRFNGTLHYTYTEQGWLNSWRDNGPTHFHLRYDDEGRVVATGTEEGLYNDTFRYFPAERKTEYTDATGAVTTLWFDETWLLIKQRDPLGRITEWVRDEYDHPVSIRQPGGRVTQIKRDYAGRILSETDADGRKRKWQRDAFGQITAYRDHRTTAAYRYNSEGNLVHREVNDQKWQYRYTEDGQIKEVIYPDGSREQWAYNAQGSLTAHTDAAGRTTHYAEDRWLRLTGVTDAEGRSTHWQYRPGESNPHEKVSAVIRADGGAETFRYDGEGKIAVHTGAMGQTTRYRHGAFDLLREVEDAGGQRIVCDYDGAARLTQLTRSGNQRWRLYYDAAGQLAGEDDWSGRRTVYRRDEQGRLAEKVRPDGSVWRYARDEFGRVTTITGERQQLRYGWDRYDRMVSAEVYEFSDATQKDYTLTSRITLEWDDRHRLVAEEQDGQRTEYRYDEAGRLTGTKTADGETQREYDASGVLTAYRSNGHRMEFGHTRPGQERSRRYRPEDEESWLAQTPLNHAVYIQEQGHDVCGRTAWQRAGAERLAGSHESVASWRPLGEHRYAWDKSGRLTGHEVWSKTRSEQETRYSYDNRDQITSVLRLNADGPAQEERYRYTVNEQIAESRINGILSQHDYRNECVTQAGDSRYEYDACGRVIKRTEQKRGFRPQEWRYRWDDFDRLREVRTPDGEVWQYRYDAFGRRTAKRNIIRAAWKQNHHTVSEVRYQWLGMALSASEKRYADG
;
A
#
# COMPACT_ATOMS: atom_id res chain seq x y z
N MET A 1 -53.96 19.06 -56.98
CA MET A 1 -52.57 19.28 -57.45
C MET A 1 -52.30 18.36 -58.62
N THR A 2 -51.34 18.67 -59.48
CA THR A 2 -50.73 17.67 -60.37
C THR A 2 -49.94 16.68 -59.52
N GLU A 3 -50.15 15.38 -59.75
CA GLU A 3 -49.39 14.34 -59.06
C GLU A 3 -47.98 14.25 -59.67
N LYS A 4 -46.93 14.35 -58.84
CA LYS A 4 -45.54 14.34 -59.31
C LYS A 4 -45.22 13.00 -59.97
N SER A 5 -44.56 13.03 -61.13
CA SER A 5 -44.11 11.84 -61.83
C SER A 5 -43.08 11.06 -61.03
N ALA A 6 -42.89 9.78 -61.34
CA ALA A 6 -41.89 8.94 -60.67
C ALA A 6 -40.46 9.49 -60.80
N GLN A 7 -40.13 10.16 -61.91
CA GLN A 7 -38.82 10.79 -62.09
C GLN A 7 -38.66 12.04 -61.22
N GLU A 8 -39.71 12.86 -61.06
CA GLU A 8 -39.68 13.99 -60.13
C GLU A 8 -39.60 13.50 -58.67
N LYS A 9 -40.37 12.47 -58.28
CA LYS A 9 -40.31 11.90 -56.93
C LYS A 9 -38.93 11.30 -56.61
N LEU A 10 -38.29 10.63 -57.57
CA LEU A 10 -36.92 10.11 -57.39
C LEU A 10 -35.90 11.25 -57.33
N ALA A 11 -36.00 12.25 -58.20
CA ALA A 11 -35.10 13.41 -58.17
C ALA A 11 -35.24 14.23 -56.87
N GLU A 12 -36.44 14.35 -56.31
CA GLU A 12 -36.65 15.00 -55.00
C GLU A 12 -36.14 14.17 -53.82
N LEU A 13 -36.16 12.83 -53.93
CA LEU A 13 -35.57 11.95 -52.92
C LEU A 13 -34.03 11.98 -52.96
N ASP A 14 -33.45 12.01 -54.17
CA ASP A 14 -32.01 12.13 -54.43
C ASP A 14 -31.46 13.53 -54.06
N GLN A 15 -32.33 14.55 -54.03
CA GLN A 15 -32.03 15.92 -53.60
C GLN A 15 -32.32 16.21 -52.11
N ARG A 16 -32.69 15.22 -51.29
CA ARG A 16 -32.79 15.44 -49.83
C ARG A 16 -31.40 15.54 -49.21
N ASP A 17 -31.15 16.62 -48.47
CA ASP A 17 -29.98 16.72 -47.60
C ASP A 17 -29.91 15.52 -46.63
N SER A 18 -28.75 14.89 -46.51
CA SER A 18 -28.49 13.81 -45.56
C SER A 18 -27.40 14.23 -44.59
N ASN A 19 -27.48 13.72 -43.35
CA ASN A 19 -26.42 13.91 -42.38
C ASN A 19 -25.08 13.30 -42.84
N ALA A 20 -25.07 12.41 -43.85
CA ALA A 20 -23.88 11.84 -44.45
C ALA A 20 -22.93 12.90 -45.00
N GLU A 21 -23.41 13.88 -45.78
CA GLU A 21 -22.53 14.93 -46.34
C GLU A 21 -22.14 15.97 -45.28
N THR A 22 -22.94 16.12 -44.21
CA THR A 22 -22.53 16.89 -43.02
C THR A 22 -21.43 16.15 -42.23
N VAL A 23 -21.51 14.82 -42.11
CA VAL A 23 -20.47 13.96 -41.54
C VAL A 23 -19.21 13.99 -42.40
N GLU A 24 -19.32 14.03 -43.74
CA GLU A 24 -18.19 14.08 -44.67
C GLU A 24 -17.53 15.46 -44.76
N ASN A 25 -18.30 16.55 -44.67
CA ASN A 25 -17.76 17.91 -44.53
C ASN A 25 -17.17 18.16 -43.13
N ILE A 26 -17.71 17.54 -42.07
CA ILE A 26 -17.08 17.51 -40.74
C ILE A 26 -15.87 16.57 -40.74
N ALA A 27 -15.82 15.52 -41.57
CA ALA A 27 -14.62 14.70 -41.71
C ALA A 27 -13.49 15.47 -42.41
N THR A 28 -13.78 16.16 -43.52
CA THR A 28 -12.78 16.93 -44.29
C THR A 28 -12.34 18.23 -43.60
N THR A 29 -13.28 18.99 -43.02
CA THR A 29 -12.93 20.19 -42.22
C THR A 29 -12.41 19.81 -40.82
N GLY A 30 -12.75 18.60 -40.34
CA GLY A 30 -12.28 17.99 -39.10
C GLY A 30 -11.12 17.00 -39.28
N HIS A 31 -10.38 17.06 -40.41
CA HIS A 31 -9.06 16.45 -40.59
C HIS A 31 -7.96 17.08 -39.68
N VAL A 32 -8.33 17.39 -38.44
CA VAL A 32 -7.49 17.88 -37.33
C VAL A 32 -7.90 17.22 -35.99
N ALA A 33 -8.89 16.32 -36.01
CA ALA A 33 -9.46 15.65 -34.83
C ALA A 33 -9.28 14.12 -34.83
N SER A 34 -8.53 13.57 -35.77
CA SER A 34 -8.13 12.16 -35.76
C SER A 34 -7.04 11.92 -34.71
N VAL A 35 -7.44 11.35 -33.57
CA VAL A 35 -6.71 10.38 -32.69
C VAL A 35 -7.14 10.54 -31.23
N GLY A 36 -7.26 9.41 -30.51
CA GLY A 36 -6.88 9.42 -29.10
C GLY A 36 -7.94 9.03 -28.07
N ILE A 37 -8.72 8.00 -28.38
CA ILE A 37 -9.19 7.05 -27.35
C ILE A 37 -7.93 6.38 -26.70
N THR A 38 -7.37 7.13 -25.73
CA THR A 38 -7.19 6.80 -24.29
C THR A 38 -5.97 6.14 -23.59
N VAL A 39 -5.21 6.93 -22.78
CA VAL A 39 -4.57 6.72 -21.42
C VAL A 39 -4.02 5.33 -20.89
N VAL A 40 -2.97 5.30 -19.99
CA VAL A 40 -2.87 4.61 -18.63
C VAL A 40 -1.58 3.90 -18.11
N SER A 41 -1.36 4.01 -16.78
CA SER A 41 -0.40 3.45 -15.77
C SER A 41 1.13 3.68 -15.92
N MET A 42 1.95 3.98 -14.88
CA MET A 42 1.72 4.27 -13.44
C MET A 42 2.96 4.87 -12.68
N VAL A 43 2.74 5.84 -11.75
CA VAL A 43 3.30 6.03 -10.36
C VAL A 43 4.84 6.02 -10.08
N GLY A 44 5.43 6.80 -9.15
CA GLY A 44 4.95 7.89 -8.25
C GLY A 44 5.73 8.03 -6.91
N ALA A 45 5.31 8.96 -6.03
CA ALA A 45 5.81 9.28 -4.66
C ALA A 45 7.25 9.87 -4.54
N THR A 46 7.63 10.69 -3.54
CA THR A 46 7.09 11.07 -2.20
C THR A 46 6.69 12.57 -2.11
N ALA A 47 6.12 13.14 -1.04
CA ALA A 47 5.99 12.71 0.36
C ALA A 47 4.63 13.08 1.01
N LYS A 48 4.35 12.49 2.19
CA LYS A 48 3.22 12.85 3.07
C LYS A 48 3.75 13.25 4.45
N VAL A 49 3.33 14.42 4.93
CA VAL A 49 3.45 14.85 6.34
C VAL A 49 2.08 15.43 6.75
N GLY A 50 1.75 15.40 8.04
CA GLY A 50 0.60 16.14 8.57
C GLY A 50 -0.76 15.44 8.53
N LEU A 51 -0.98 14.45 9.42
CA LEU A 51 -1.91 14.60 10.56
C LEU A 51 -1.97 13.28 11.40
N ALA A 52 -1.14 13.17 12.44
CA ALA A 52 -1.18 12.05 13.40
C ALA A 52 -0.63 12.42 14.80
N ALA A 53 -0.73 13.69 15.20
CA ALA A 53 0.03 14.26 16.32
C ALA A 53 -0.83 14.67 17.55
N ALA A 54 -1.89 13.91 17.88
CA ALA A 54 -2.81 14.30 18.97
C ALA A 54 -3.35 13.14 19.85
N ALA A 55 -2.76 11.93 19.81
CA ALA A 55 -3.29 10.76 20.52
C ALA A 55 -2.23 9.80 21.11
N ALA A 56 -1.03 10.28 21.45
CA ALA A 56 0.08 9.44 21.94
C ALA A 56 0.79 9.96 23.21
N LYS A 57 0.14 10.83 24.00
CA LYS A 57 0.69 11.44 25.22
C LYS A 57 0.03 10.95 26.52
N THR A 58 0.02 9.63 26.75
CA THR A 58 -0.10 9.02 28.09
C THR A 58 0.39 7.56 28.07
N CYS A 59 0.86 7.06 29.22
CA CYS A 59 1.15 5.63 29.46
C CYS A 59 2.24 4.94 28.61
N ALA A 60 3.33 5.63 28.23
CA ALA A 60 4.50 5.04 27.56
C ALA A 60 5.86 5.24 28.29
N ALA A 61 5.85 5.42 29.62
CA ALA A 61 7.06 5.79 30.39
C ALA A 61 7.96 4.62 30.84
N GLY A 62 7.55 3.36 30.62
CA GLY A 62 8.21 2.18 31.22
C GLY A 62 9.14 1.35 30.32
N ILE A 63 9.00 1.43 28.99
CA ILE A 63 9.67 0.52 28.04
C ILE A 63 10.69 1.24 27.13
N ALA A 64 10.62 2.57 27.03
CA ALA A 64 11.36 3.39 26.07
C ALA A 64 12.89 3.48 26.28
N LYS A 65 13.51 2.68 27.16
CA LYS A 65 14.97 2.69 27.41
C LYS A 65 15.75 1.56 26.72
N ALA A 66 15.10 0.52 26.22
CA ALA A 66 15.73 -0.55 25.44
C ALA A 66 15.71 -0.30 23.91
N VAL A 67 15.13 0.82 23.46
CA VAL A 67 14.89 1.13 22.02
C VAL A 67 15.48 2.49 21.60
N ALA A 68 16.01 3.28 22.54
CA ALA A 68 16.47 4.65 22.29
C ALA A 68 17.82 4.78 21.53
N GLY A 69 18.56 3.68 21.39
CA GLY A 69 19.90 3.59 20.78
C GLY A 69 19.95 3.02 19.35
N PHE A 70 18.81 2.99 18.64
CA PHE A 70 18.72 2.56 17.23
C PHE A 70 17.77 3.45 16.38
N GLY A 71 17.29 4.56 16.93
CA GLY A 71 16.13 5.32 16.43
C GLY A 71 16.41 6.44 15.41
N GLY A 72 17.47 6.37 14.61
CA GLY A 72 17.74 7.42 13.61
C GLY A 72 19.07 7.26 12.86
N PRO A 73 19.09 6.53 11.71
CA PRO A 73 18.17 6.83 10.61
C PRO A 73 17.53 5.58 9.96
N LEU A 74 16.23 5.37 10.19
CA LEU A 74 15.46 4.34 9.47
C LEU A 74 13.98 4.76 9.27
N VAL A 75 13.79 5.96 8.72
CA VAL A 75 12.47 6.56 8.41
C VAL A 75 12.35 6.93 6.91
N ALA A 76 13.26 6.42 6.07
CA ALA A 76 13.41 6.79 4.66
C ALA A 76 13.12 5.64 3.66
N GLY A 77 12.64 4.48 4.12
CA GLY A 77 12.40 3.33 3.23
C GLY A 77 11.44 2.29 3.80
N MET A 78 10.14 2.47 3.51
CA MET A 78 9.07 1.44 3.47
C MET A 78 7.74 2.12 3.10
N ALA A 79 7.62 2.60 1.85
CA ALA A 79 6.46 3.37 1.39
C ALA A 79 6.18 3.22 -0.13
N GLY A 80 6.26 2.00 -0.65
CA GLY A 80 6.02 1.72 -2.08
C GLY A 80 5.85 0.23 -2.37
N GLY A 81 4.63 -0.28 -2.24
CA GLY A 81 4.26 -1.67 -2.51
C GLY A 81 2.75 -1.89 -2.41
N MET A 82 2.26 -2.96 -3.01
CA MET A 82 0.83 -3.34 -3.05
C MET A 82 -0.13 -2.31 -3.69
N LEU A 83 -0.04 -2.17 -5.01
CA LEU A 83 -1.24 -1.94 -5.82
C LEU A 83 -1.27 -2.95 -6.97
N GLY A 84 -2.15 -3.95 -6.83
CA GLY A 84 -2.59 -4.80 -7.92
C GLY A 84 -2.15 -6.26 -7.88
N GLY A 85 -2.72 -7.00 -8.83
CA GLY A 85 -2.64 -8.44 -9.02
C GLY A 85 -4.06 -8.98 -9.21
N TRP A 86 -4.25 -10.00 -10.06
CA TRP A 86 -5.48 -10.86 -10.11
C TRP A 86 -6.80 -10.32 -10.72
N LEU A 87 -7.68 -11.01 -11.47
CA LEU A 87 -8.05 -12.42 -11.89
C LEU A 87 -9.10 -12.36 -13.07
N GLY A 88 -10.02 -13.28 -13.55
CA GLY A 88 -10.58 -14.67 -13.33
C GLY A 88 -11.02 -15.51 -14.60
N THR A 89 -12.00 -16.44 -14.48
CA THR A 89 -12.65 -17.34 -15.50
C THR A 89 -11.98 -18.62 -16.05
N LYS A 90 -12.67 -19.76 -15.84
CA LYS A 90 -13.78 -20.22 -16.70
C LYS A 90 -15.16 -20.05 -16.04
N ALA A 91 -16.19 -19.94 -16.89
CA ALA A 91 -17.62 -20.08 -16.59
C ALA A 91 -18.44 -20.12 -17.89
N GLY A 92 -18.24 -21.15 -18.72
CA GLY A 92 -18.95 -21.29 -20.00
C GLY A 92 -20.31 -22.00 -19.87
N ASP A 93 -20.33 -23.13 -19.17
CA ASP A 93 -21.26 -24.23 -19.50
C ASP A 93 -22.60 -24.18 -18.75
N TRP A 94 -22.93 -23.05 -18.11
CA TRP A 94 -24.25 -22.80 -17.48
C TRP A 94 -25.10 -21.78 -18.24
N PHE A 95 -24.50 -20.90 -19.05
CA PHE A 95 -25.21 -19.75 -19.65
C PHE A 95 -26.13 -20.14 -20.81
N MET A 96 -25.91 -21.30 -21.43
CA MET A 96 -26.55 -21.70 -22.69
C MET A 96 -28.01 -22.18 -22.58
N ASP A 97 -28.50 -22.51 -21.38
CA ASP A 97 -29.77 -23.25 -21.20
C ASP A 97 -30.95 -22.40 -20.71
N THR A 98 -30.73 -21.14 -20.32
CA THR A 98 -31.75 -20.31 -19.65
C THR A 98 -32.38 -19.21 -20.53
N TRP A 99 -31.69 -18.72 -21.58
CA TRP A 99 -32.15 -17.55 -22.37
C TRP A 99 -32.16 -17.84 -23.88
N GLY A 100 -33.32 -18.29 -24.37
CA GLY A 100 -33.51 -18.66 -25.78
C GLY A 100 -34.50 -17.77 -26.55
N LYS A 101 -34.09 -17.40 -27.77
CA LYS A 101 -34.94 -17.04 -28.94
C LYS A 101 -36.05 -15.99 -28.72
N ASP A 102 -35.80 -14.76 -29.15
CA ASP A 102 -36.30 -14.27 -30.45
C ASP A 102 -35.65 -12.92 -30.81
N HIS A 103 -36.08 -12.29 -31.91
CA HIS A 103 -35.63 -11.02 -32.48
C HIS A 103 -34.20 -11.00 -33.09
N ALA A 104 -34.14 -10.78 -34.41
CA ALA A 104 -32.93 -10.48 -35.17
C ALA A 104 -33.32 -9.65 -36.41
N VAL A 105 -32.49 -8.67 -36.79
CA VAL A 105 -32.76 -7.80 -37.94
C VAL A 105 -32.57 -8.58 -39.25
N SER A 106 -33.58 -8.59 -40.12
CA SER A 106 -33.45 -9.18 -41.45
C SER A 106 -32.68 -8.26 -42.40
N GLY A 107 -31.61 -8.77 -43.02
CA GLY A 107 -31.01 -8.16 -44.21
C GLY A 107 -31.87 -8.37 -45.48
N PRO A 108 -31.50 -7.79 -46.64
CA PRO A 108 -32.32 -7.79 -47.85
C PRO A 108 -32.79 -9.18 -48.32
N THR A 109 -34.11 -9.41 -48.30
CA THR A 109 -34.76 -10.68 -48.72
C THR A 109 -35.56 -10.51 -50.02
N ASP A 110 -35.84 -11.60 -50.71
CA ASP A 110 -36.72 -11.70 -51.90
C ASP A 110 -38.21 -11.40 -51.63
N ILE A 111 -38.57 -10.80 -50.50
CA ILE A 111 -39.96 -10.70 -50.06
C ILE A 111 -40.46 -9.24 -50.15
N PRO A 112 -41.44 -8.90 -51.02
CA PRO A 112 -41.98 -7.54 -51.17
C PRO A 112 -42.63 -6.98 -49.90
N ALA A 113 -42.48 -5.68 -49.70
CA ALA A 113 -43.12 -4.93 -48.61
C ALA A 113 -44.43 -4.24 -49.06
N CYS A 114 -45.30 -3.95 -48.09
CA CYS A 114 -46.60 -3.32 -48.29
C CYS A 114 -46.94 -2.34 -47.16
N VAL A 115 -47.97 -1.52 -47.36
CA VAL A 115 -48.48 -0.59 -46.33
C VAL A 115 -48.87 -1.31 -45.04
N GLY A 116 -48.52 -0.71 -43.91
CA GLY A 116 -48.66 -1.29 -42.58
C GLY A 116 -47.79 -2.53 -42.38
N HIS A 117 -46.54 -2.49 -42.84
CA HIS A 117 -45.46 -3.43 -42.50
C HIS A 117 -44.46 -2.73 -41.60
N HIS A 118 -43.98 -3.43 -40.57
CA HIS A 118 -43.17 -2.86 -39.50
C HIS A 118 -41.74 -2.50 -39.95
N ILE A 119 -41.20 -1.45 -39.35
CA ILE A 119 -39.83 -0.96 -39.55
C ILE A 119 -39.09 -0.92 -38.21
N VAL A 120 -37.81 -1.30 -38.21
CA VAL A 120 -36.97 -1.22 -37.00
C VAL A 120 -35.76 -0.35 -37.24
N HIS A 121 -35.39 0.50 -36.28
CA HIS A 121 -34.00 0.93 -36.16
C HIS A 121 -33.19 -0.21 -35.55
N ASN A 122 -32.14 -0.64 -36.26
CA ASN A 122 -31.12 -1.50 -35.69
C ASN A 122 -30.34 -0.65 -34.68
N ASN A 123 -30.58 -0.89 -33.38
CA ASN A 123 -29.96 -0.07 -32.34
C ASN A 123 -28.52 -0.55 -32.13
N SER A 124 -27.63 -0.20 -33.06
CA SER A 124 -26.21 -0.61 -33.10
C SER A 124 -25.53 -0.49 -31.72
N PHE A 125 -25.76 0.63 -31.04
CA PHE A 125 -25.25 0.93 -29.72
C PHE A 125 -25.87 0.06 -28.61
N LEU A 126 -27.19 -0.17 -28.57
CA LEU A 126 -27.83 -1.12 -27.64
C LEU A 126 -27.81 -2.59 -28.11
N GLY A 127 -27.27 -2.90 -29.29
CA GLY A 127 -26.82 -4.22 -29.69
C GLY A 127 -25.50 -4.59 -29.03
N ALA A 128 -24.61 -3.61 -28.86
CA ALA A 128 -23.42 -3.72 -28.04
C ALA A 128 -23.72 -3.61 -26.53
N ILE A 129 -24.68 -2.76 -26.12
CA ILE A 129 -24.93 -2.42 -24.70
C ILE A 129 -26.13 -3.16 -24.08
N GLY A 130 -27.07 -3.69 -24.86
CA GLY A 130 -28.24 -4.43 -24.35
C GLY A 130 -27.86 -5.74 -23.64
N GLY A 131 -26.91 -6.49 -24.23
CA GLY A 131 -26.29 -7.64 -23.56
C GLY A 131 -25.44 -7.29 -22.32
N LEU A 132 -25.30 -6.00 -22.00
CA LEU A 132 -24.37 -5.44 -21.01
C LEU A 132 -25.08 -4.98 -19.72
N ILE A 133 -26.41 -5.16 -19.61
CA ILE A 133 -27.21 -4.85 -18.40
C ILE A 133 -27.96 -6.10 -17.90
N GLY A 134 -27.20 -7.18 -17.67
CA GLY A 134 -27.71 -8.51 -17.26
C GLY A 134 -27.49 -8.94 -15.81
N GLY A 135 -26.91 -8.09 -14.94
CA GLY A 135 -26.80 -8.34 -13.48
C GLY A 135 -25.44 -8.07 -12.83
N LEU A 136 -25.47 -7.90 -11.50
CA LEU A 136 -24.36 -7.66 -10.55
C LEU A 136 -23.58 -6.32 -10.73
N ILE A 137 -23.15 -5.54 -9.72
CA ILE A 137 -23.30 -5.55 -8.24
C ILE A 137 -22.40 -6.61 -7.54
N VAL A 138 -21.10 -6.33 -7.31
CA VAL A 138 -20.39 -5.93 -6.04
C VAL A 138 -20.27 -7.03 -4.96
N GLY A 139 -19.30 -7.07 -4.03
CA GLY A 139 -18.16 -6.22 -3.60
C GLY A 139 -17.27 -6.63 -2.36
N ILE A 140 -15.99 -7.06 -2.50
CA ILE A 140 -14.94 -7.31 -1.45
C ILE A 140 -14.43 -6.00 -0.81
N ALA A 141 -14.26 -6.00 0.52
CA ALA A 141 -13.00 -5.54 1.09
C ALA A 141 -12.61 -6.43 2.30
N VAL A 142 -11.41 -7.01 2.30
CA VAL A 142 -10.84 -7.69 3.47
C VAL A 142 -9.81 -6.78 4.12
N GLY A 143 -9.90 -6.58 5.43
CA GLY A 143 -8.94 -5.85 6.22
C GLY A 143 -9.03 -6.18 7.70
N ALA A 144 -7.97 -5.83 8.45
CA ALA A 144 -7.78 -6.03 9.89
C ALA A 144 -7.64 -7.49 10.38
N LEU A 145 -6.43 -7.85 10.81
CA LEU A 145 -6.19 -8.86 11.86
C LEU A 145 -4.90 -8.56 12.64
N VAL A 146 -4.96 -7.62 13.59
CA VAL A 146 -3.89 -7.40 14.58
C VAL A 146 -4.50 -7.18 15.97
N VAL A 147 -4.95 -8.27 16.60
CA VAL A 147 -5.20 -8.40 18.05
C VAL A 147 -4.88 -9.86 18.44
N ALA A 148 -4.45 -10.09 19.69
CA ALA A 148 -4.35 -11.41 20.35
C ALA A 148 -3.26 -12.40 19.86
N THR A 149 -1.99 -11.99 19.94
CA THR A 149 -0.90 -12.91 20.29
C THR A 149 -0.14 -12.39 21.52
N GLY A 150 -0.60 -12.78 22.71
CA GLY A 150 0.11 -12.51 23.96
C GLY A 150 1.34 -13.39 24.09
N GLY A 151 2.48 -12.96 23.52
CA GLY A 151 3.74 -13.72 23.55
C GLY A 151 4.96 -12.79 23.56
N ALA A 152 5.53 -12.56 24.74
CA ALA A 152 6.60 -11.58 24.96
C ALA A 152 8.01 -12.03 24.49
N ALA A 153 8.09 -12.77 23.38
CA ALA A 153 9.32 -13.41 22.89
C ALA A 153 9.78 -12.94 21.48
N LEU A 154 8.91 -12.28 20.69
CA LEU A 154 9.28 -11.78 19.35
C LEU A 154 10.03 -10.43 19.34
N GLY A 155 10.02 -9.69 20.46
CA GLY A 155 10.32 -8.26 20.49
C GLY A 155 11.78 -7.83 20.23
N VAL A 156 12.74 -8.76 20.28
CA VAL A 156 14.19 -8.45 20.23
C VAL A 156 14.84 -8.80 18.89
N LEU A 157 14.20 -9.65 18.07
CA LEU A 157 14.75 -10.12 16.78
C LEU A 157 14.02 -9.55 15.55
N ALA A 158 12.75 -9.15 15.70
CA ALA A 158 11.97 -8.57 14.61
C ALA A 158 12.55 -7.25 14.09
N ALA A 159 13.26 -6.48 14.92
CA ALA A 159 13.94 -5.24 14.51
C ALA A 159 15.14 -5.47 13.57
N THR A 160 15.79 -6.64 13.66
CA THR A 160 17.04 -6.94 12.96
C THR A 160 16.81 -7.65 11.63
N VAL A 161 15.82 -8.56 11.58
CA VAL A 161 15.48 -9.29 10.34
C VAL A 161 14.68 -8.41 9.37
N ALA A 162 13.90 -7.44 9.87
CA ALA A 162 13.12 -6.51 9.03
C ALA A 162 13.98 -5.54 8.19
N ALA A 163 15.30 -5.45 8.45
CA ALA A 163 16.23 -4.64 7.68
C ALA A 163 16.89 -5.40 6.50
N GLY A 164 16.72 -6.72 6.41
CA GLY A 164 17.39 -7.60 5.45
C GLY A 164 16.46 -8.40 4.52
N ALA A 165 15.20 -7.99 4.39
CA ALA A 165 14.18 -8.67 3.57
C ALA A 165 13.33 -7.68 2.74
N GLY A 166 13.96 -6.59 2.28
CA GLY A 166 13.31 -5.48 1.56
C GLY A 166 13.28 -5.63 0.04
N GLY A 167 12.99 -6.82 -0.49
CA GLY A 167 12.98 -7.11 -1.93
C GLY A 167 11.63 -7.62 -2.44
N LEU A 168 11.15 -7.01 -3.53
CA LEU A 168 10.09 -7.48 -4.46
C LEU A 168 8.67 -7.71 -3.89
N ALA A 169 7.71 -6.87 -4.30
CA ALA A 169 6.26 -7.06 -4.13
C ALA A 169 5.41 -6.17 -5.10
N GLY A 170 5.38 -6.52 -6.40
CA GLY A 170 4.44 -5.98 -7.41
C GLY A 170 3.00 -6.54 -7.24
N GLY A 171 2.05 -6.34 -8.16
CA GLY A 171 2.03 -5.72 -9.51
C GLY A 171 0.66 -6.03 -10.19
N PHE A 172 0.17 -5.23 -11.16
CA PHE A 172 -1.28 -5.17 -11.55
C PHE A 172 -1.89 -6.37 -12.38
N VAL A 173 -2.80 -6.13 -13.34
CA VAL A 173 -3.79 -7.13 -13.87
C VAL A 173 -4.16 -6.80 -15.36
N GLY A 174 -4.44 -7.75 -16.31
CA GLY A 174 -5.11 -7.54 -17.67
C GLY A 174 -4.37 -8.06 -18.95
N GLY A 175 -4.88 -8.29 -20.22
CA GLY A 175 -6.19 -8.46 -20.99
C GLY A 175 -6.06 -9.60 -22.10
N ALA A 176 -6.91 -10.04 -23.07
CA ALA A 176 -8.14 -9.58 -23.80
C ALA A 176 -9.30 -10.63 -24.09
N ALA A 177 -10.22 -10.40 -25.07
CA ALA A 177 -11.53 -11.10 -25.34
C ALA A 177 -12.04 -11.15 -26.84
N MET A 178 -13.19 -11.80 -27.20
CA MET A 178 -14.07 -11.54 -28.42
C MET A 178 -15.24 -12.56 -28.69
N ALA A 179 -16.50 -12.10 -28.92
CA ALA A 179 -17.58 -12.68 -29.81
C ALA A 179 -19.00 -12.06 -29.58
N ILE A 180 -19.92 -12.20 -30.57
CA ILE A 180 -21.38 -11.83 -30.58
C ILE A 180 -21.71 -10.35 -30.84
N GLY A 181 -22.67 -10.05 -31.74
CA GLY A 181 -23.16 -8.67 -31.98
C GLY A 181 -24.23 -8.49 -33.07
N SER A 182 -25.43 -9.10 -32.94
CA SER A 182 -26.46 -9.04 -34.01
C SER A 182 -27.93 -9.26 -33.59
N ARG A 183 -28.34 -8.88 -32.36
CA ARG A 183 -29.66 -9.28 -31.79
C ARG A 183 -30.47 -8.22 -31.00
N TRP A 184 -30.29 -6.92 -31.25
CA TRP A 184 -31.12 -5.89 -30.60
C TRP A 184 -31.56 -4.82 -31.60
N ALA A 185 -32.88 -4.72 -31.80
CA ALA A 185 -33.52 -3.68 -32.60
C ALA A 185 -34.90 -3.40 -32.03
N SER A 186 -35.37 -2.16 -32.15
CA SER A 186 -36.67 -1.70 -31.66
C SER A 186 -37.62 -1.48 -32.84
N ASP A 187 -38.87 -1.93 -32.70
CA ASP A 187 -39.95 -1.54 -33.61
C ASP A 187 -40.28 -0.06 -33.39
N THR A 188 -40.17 0.71 -34.47
CA THR A 188 -40.20 2.18 -34.45
C THR A 188 -41.21 2.76 -35.44
N GLY A 189 -42.04 1.93 -36.07
CA GLY A 189 -43.15 2.40 -36.91
C GLY A 189 -43.52 1.50 -38.08
N GLU A 190 -44.23 2.05 -39.06
CA GLU A 190 -44.73 1.29 -40.21
C GLU A 190 -44.76 2.11 -41.52
N ILE A 191 -44.73 1.40 -42.65
CA ILE A 191 -44.87 1.99 -43.99
C ILE A 191 -46.27 2.61 -44.13
N HIS A 192 -46.33 3.91 -44.38
CA HIS A 192 -47.56 4.71 -44.24
C HIS A 192 -48.38 4.78 -45.53
N GLU A 193 -47.73 5.03 -46.67
CA GLU A 193 -48.38 5.03 -47.98
C GLU A 193 -47.69 4.03 -48.94
N GLY A 194 -48.28 3.84 -50.12
CA GLY A 194 -47.84 2.86 -51.10
C GLY A 194 -48.45 3.08 -52.47
N SER A 195 -48.35 2.06 -53.32
CA SER A 195 -48.93 2.07 -54.66
C SER A 195 -50.46 2.27 -54.65
N PRO A 196 -51.00 3.29 -55.34
CA PRO A 196 -52.44 3.61 -55.31
C PRO A 196 -53.33 2.63 -56.08
N ASN A 197 -52.74 1.73 -56.88
CA ASN A 197 -53.46 0.84 -57.80
C ASN A 197 -52.84 -0.57 -57.95
N VAL A 198 -51.72 -0.87 -57.29
CA VAL A 198 -51.11 -2.22 -57.27
C VAL A 198 -51.05 -2.71 -55.83
N THR A 199 -51.69 -3.84 -55.57
CA THR A 199 -51.74 -4.47 -54.25
C THR A 199 -51.16 -5.87 -54.27
N PHE A 200 -50.46 -6.24 -53.19
CA PHE A 200 -50.04 -7.61 -52.90
C PHE A 200 -50.71 -8.04 -51.59
N GLU A 201 -51.25 -9.25 -51.57
CA GLU A 201 -52.00 -9.80 -50.41
C GLU A 201 -53.14 -8.89 -49.90
N GLY A 202 -53.69 -8.04 -50.79
CA GLY A 202 -54.76 -7.07 -50.48
C GLY A 202 -54.27 -5.71 -49.93
N LYS A 203 -52.97 -5.54 -49.67
CA LYS A 203 -52.35 -4.28 -49.23
C LYS A 203 -51.64 -3.55 -50.37
N ALA A 204 -51.61 -2.22 -50.33
CA ALA A 204 -50.85 -1.41 -51.29
C ALA A 204 -49.35 -1.74 -51.24
N VAL A 205 -48.73 -1.95 -52.41
CA VAL A 205 -47.31 -2.34 -52.52
C VAL A 205 -46.40 -1.15 -52.23
N ALA A 206 -45.41 -1.34 -51.36
CA ALA A 206 -44.46 -0.30 -50.97
C ALA A 206 -43.33 -0.13 -51.99
N ARG A 207 -42.91 1.12 -52.21
CA ARG A 207 -41.92 1.51 -53.21
C ARG A 207 -40.96 2.54 -52.63
N VAL A 208 -39.81 2.68 -53.27
CA VAL A 208 -38.94 3.85 -53.05
C VAL A 208 -39.73 5.14 -53.29
N THR A 209 -39.43 6.18 -52.49
CA THR A 209 -40.18 7.44 -52.34
C THR A 209 -41.52 7.34 -51.58
N ASP A 210 -42.05 6.16 -51.25
CA ASP A 210 -43.25 6.10 -50.42
C ASP A 210 -42.91 6.47 -48.95
N PRO A 211 -43.71 7.32 -48.29
CA PRO A 211 -43.47 7.77 -46.92
C PRO A 211 -43.72 6.68 -45.86
N VAL A 212 -43.01 6.81 -44.75
CA VAL A 212 -43.02 5.92 -43.59
C VAL A 212 -43.21 6.78 -42.34
N ILE A 213 -44.00 6.31 -41.38
CA ILE A 213 -44.05 6.93 -40.04
C ILE A 213 -42.99 6.27 -39.18
N CYS A 214 -42.07 7.05 -38.62
CA CYS A 214 -41.10 6.60 -37.62
C CYS A 214 -41.24 7.42 -36.33
N SER A 215 -41.17 6.77 -35.17
CA SER A 215 -41.11 7.43 -33.86
C SER A 215 -39.83 8.23 -33.65
N ASP A 216 -38.74 7.76 -34.25
CA ASP A 216 -37.38 8.24 -34.00
C ASP A 216 -36.95 9.32 -35.01
N ASP A 217 -37.70 9.46 -36.10
CA ASP A 217 -37.65 10.57 -37.08
C ASP A 217 -39.06 11.05 -37.45
N PRO A 218 -39.75 11.80 -36.55
CA PRO A 218 -41.14 12.24 -36.73
C PRO A 218 -41.25 13.59 -37.48
N GLY A 219 -40.26 13.95 -38.30
CA GLY A 219 -40.21 15.25 -38.98
C GLY A 219 -41.17 15.41 -40.15
N GLU A 220 -41.47 16.66 -40.52
CA GLU A 220 -42.07 17.00 -41.83
C GLU A 220 -40.99 17.54 -42.78
N PRO A 221 -40.86 17.03 -44.01
CA PRO A 221 -41.60 15.89 -44.59
C PRO A 221 -41.07 14.53 -44.09
N LEU A 222 -42.01 13.61 -43.81
CA LEU A 222 -41.76 12.25 -43.29
C LEU A 222 -40.60 11.52 -44.00
N PRO A 223 -39.89 10.61 -43.31
CA PRO A 223 -38.89 9.76 -43.94
C PRO A 223 -39.52 8.87 -45.02
N GLN A 224 -38.74 8.54 -46.04
CA GLN A 224 -39.19 7.81 -47.23
C GLN A 224 -38.36 6.54 -47.45
N ILE A 225 -38.92 5.52 -48.08
CA ILE A 225 -38.15 4.33 -48.45
C ILE A 225 -37.06 4.71 -49.47
N ALA A 226 -35.81 4.38 -49.15
CA ALA A 226 -34.62 4.81 -49.89
C ALA A 226 -33.93 3.68 -50.67
N GLU A 227 -34.14 2.42 -50.25
CA GLU A 227 -33.71 1.23 -51.00
C GLU A 227 -34.87 0.53 -51.71
N GLY A 228 -34.58 -0.04 -52.88
CA GLY A 228 -35.54 -0.81 -53.66
C GLY A 228 -34.87 -1.75 -54.66
N SER A 229 -35.67 -2.43 -55.48
CA SER A 229 -35.17 -3.31 -56.53
C SER A 229 -34.52 -2.56 -57.71
N LYS A 230 -33.38 -3.05 -58.21
CA LYS A 230 -32.76 -2.55 -59.45
C LYS A 230 -33.43 -3.07 -60.72
N ILE A 231 -34.34 -4.04 -60.62
CA ILE A 231 -34.94 -4.75 -61.76
C ILE A 231 -36.47 -4.58 -61.80
N ILE A 232 -37.13 -4.50 -60.64
CA ILE A 232 -38.59 -4.50 -60.52
C ILE A 232 -39.06 -3.14 -60.00
N SER A 233 -39.90 -2.46 -60.78
CA SER A 233 -40.56 -1.21 -60.41
C SER A 233 -42.09 -1.34 -60.47
N VAL A 234 -42.77 -0.56 -59.64
CA VAL A 234 -44.23 -0.47 -59.55
C VAL A 234 -44.61 0.99 -59.74
N ASN A 235 -45.42 1.29 -60.76
CA ASN A 235 -45.69 2.67 -61.21
C ASN A 235 -44.40 3.50 -61.41
N SER A 236 -43.40 2.90 -62.08
CA SER A 236 -42.09 3.48 -62.38
C SER A 236 -41.20 3.85 -61.18
N LEU A 237 -41.55 3.42 -59.96
CA LEU A 237 -40.72 3.54 -58.76
C LEU A 237 -40.19 2.15 -58.32
N PRO A 238 -38.92 1.99 -57.91
CA PRO A 238 -38.37 0.73 -57.44
C PRO A 238 -39.19 0.04 -56.33
N LEU A 239 -39.38 -1.28 -56.44
CA LEU A 239 -40.11 -2.09 -55.46
C LEU A 239 -39.33 -2.24 -54.14
N ALA A 240 -39.98 -1.97 -53.00
CA ALA A 240 -39.41 -2.18 -51.68
C ALA A 240 -39.61 -3.62 -51.18
N ARG A 241 -38.66 -4.12 -50.39
CA ARG A 241 -38.64 -5.51 -49.85
C ARG A 241 -38.27 -5.52 -48.38
N LYS A 242 -38.64 -6.61 -47.67
CA LYS A 242 -38.15 -6.90 -46.32
C LYS A 242 -36.63 -6.94 -46.31
N GLY A 243 -36.02 -6.14 -45.44
CA GLY A 243 -34.58 -5.91 -45.35
C GLY A 243 -34.06 -4.70 -46.13
N HIS A 244 -34.93 -3.90 -46.78
CA HIS A 244 -34.56 -2.61 -47.37
C HIS A 244 -34.61 -1.45 -46.36
N LYS A 245 -33.75 -0.45 -46.59
CA LYS A 245 -33.62 0.76 -45.77
C LYS A 245 -34.49 1.96 -46.21
N ILE A 246 -34.73 2.82 -45.22
CA ILE A 246 -35.47 4.09 -45.26
C ILE A 246 -34.48 5.24 -45.00
N THR A 247 -34.80 6.47 -45.43
CA THR A 247 -33.90 7.65 -45.31
C THR A 247 -33.37 7.89 -43.88
N CYS A 248 -34.16 7.56 -42.85
CA CYS A 248 -33.77 7.69 -41.44
C CYS A 248 -32.77 6.61 -40.95
N SER A 249 -32.47 5.59 -41.77
CA SER A 249 -31.70 4.35 -41.52
C SER A 249 -32.52 3.08 -41.18
N ALA A 250 -33.79 3.21 -40.78
CA ALA A 250 -34.63 2.08 -40.39
C ALA A 250 -34.75 1.00 -41.50
N VAL A 251 -34.89 -0.26 -41.08
CA VAL A 251 -34.94 -1.44 -41.96
C VAL A 251 -36.33 -2.09 -41.89
N ILE A 252 -36.99 -2.26 -43.03
CA ILE A 252 -38.30 -2.92 -43.13
C ILE A 252 -38.19 -4.38 -42.67
N GLN A 253 -38.95 -4.79 -41.65
CA GLN A 253 -38.91 -6.16 -41.11
C GLN A 253 -40.00 -7.08 -41.63
N ASP A 254 -41.04 -6.59 -42.31
CA ASP A 254 -42.15 -7.43 -42.79
C ASP A 254 -42.34 -7.41 -44.31
N GLY A 255 -42.82 -8.54 -44.83
CA GLY A 255 -43.06 -8.76 -46.25
C GLY A 255 -44.18 -9.76 -46.50
N CYS A 256 -44.66 -9.80 -47.74
CA CYS A 256 -45.74 -10.67 -48.21
C CYS A 256 -45.43 -12.16 -47.95
N LYS A 257 -46.42 -12.96 -47.55
CA LYS A 257 -46.21 -14.36 -47.14
C LYS A 257 -46.22 -15.35 -48.31
N THR A 258 -46.75 -14.96 -49.47
CA THR A 258 -46.96 -15.82 -50.65
C THR A 258 -46.32 -15.31 -51.94
N ILE A 259 -45.70 -14.13 -51.92
CA ILE A 259 -45.16 -13.45 -53.11
C ILE A 259 -43.67 -13.19 -52.92
N THR A 260 -42.88 -13.45 -53.97
CA THR A 260 -41.43 -13.20 -54.01
C THR A 260 -41.04 -12.36 -55.23
N ALA A 261 -39.96 -11.61 -55.08
CA ALA A 261 -39.35 -10.72 -56.05
C ALA A 261 -37.85 -11.04 -56.21
N ASP A 262 -37.11 -10.23 -56.96
CA ASP A 262 -35.67 -10.39 -57.12
C ASP A 262 -34.88 -9.97 -55.86
N LYS A 263 -33.56 -10.19 -55.86
CA LYS A 263 -32.66 -9.87 -54.72
C LYS A 263 -31.79 -8.63 -54.93
N THR A 264 -31.83 -7.97 -56.08
CA THR A 264 -30.97 -6.80 -56.34
C THR A 264 -31.43 -5.59 -55.54
N THR A 265 -30.53 -5.00 -54.76
CA THR A 265 -30.82 -3.76 -54.01
C THR A 265 -30.10 -2.59 -54.68
N GLY A 266 -30.84 -1.52 -54.91
CA GLY A 266 -30.32 -0.20 -55.25
C GLY A 266 -30.76 0.80 -54.19
N GLN A 267 -29.90 1.77 -53.93
CA GLN A 267 -30.21 2.96 -53.16
C GLN A 267 -30.57 4.07 -54.15
N TYR A 268 -31.61 4.84 -53.82
CA TYR A 268 -32.29 5.80 -54.69
C TYR A 268 -32.61 7.12 -53.97
N GLY A 269 -31.93 7.33 -52.84
CA GLY A 269 -32.04 8.44 -51.93
C GLY A 269 -30.94 8.29 -50.87
N PRO A 270 -30.39 9.38 -50.33
CA PRO A 270 -29.36 9.26 -49.32
C PRO A 270 -29.98 8.78 -47.99
N ILE A 271 -29.20 8.00 -47.25
CA ILE A 271 -29.62 7.36 -46.00
C ILE A 271 -28.72 7.92 -44.89
N ASN A 272 -29.34 8.41 -43.82
CA ASN A 272 -28.63 8.93 -42.67
C ASN A 272 -27.77 7.85 -41.99
N ALA A 273 -26.60 8.25 -41.51
CA ALA A 273 -25.62 7.33 -40.92
C ALA A 273 -26.11 6.76 -39.56
N ASP A 274 -26.06 5.44 -39.41
CA ASP A 274 -26.40 4.69 -38.19
C ASP A 274 -25.46 4.95 -36.97
N MET A 275 -24.41 5.76 -37.15
CA MET A 275 -23.29 5.93 -36.21
C MET A 275 -22.76 7.36 -36.25
N SER A 276 -22.32 7.87 -35.11
CA SER A 276 -21.69 9.20 -35.01
C SER A 276 -20.24 9.19 -35.52
N VAL A 277 -19.70 10.38 -35.80
CA VAL A 277 -18.29 10.61 -36.22
C VAL A 277 -17.29 9.94 -35.27
N THR A 278 -17.61 9.92 -33.97
CA THR A 278 -16.83 9.27 -32.91
C THR A 278 -16.65 7.77 -33.11
N GLU A 279 -17.65 7.10 -33.69
CA GLU A 279 -17.73 5.65 -33.77
C GLU A 279 -17.20 5.12 -35.11
N GLN A 280 -17.40 5.87 -36.20
CA GLN A 280 -16.76 5.56 -37.50
C GLN A 280 -15.23 5.62 -37.43
N SER A 281 -14.69 6.49 -36.56
CA SER A 281 -13.23 6.65 -36.34
C SER A 281 -12.51 5.37 -35.87
N ILE A 282 -13.25 4.35 -35.43
CA ILE A 282 -12.72 3.05 -34.99
C ILE A 282 -12.50 2.09 -36.18
N VAL A 283 -13.23 2.27 -37.29
CA VAL A 283 -13.26 1.32 -38.41
C VAL A 283 -12.03 1.40 -39.32
N SER A 284 -11.33 2.55 -39.35
CA SER A 284 -10.09 2.76 -40.12
C SER A 284 -8.88 1.95 -39.59
N GLY A 285 -9.06 1.10 -38.59
CA GLY A 285 -8.00 0.29 -37.98
C GLY A 285 -7.35 -0.77 -38.88
N LEU A 286 -7.77 -0.95 -40.14
CA LEU A 286 -7.29 -2.04 -40.99
C LEU A 286 -5.82 -1.88 -41.43
N GLU A 287 -5.36 -0.66 -41.75
CA GLU A 287 -3.94 -0.40 -42.04
C GLU A 287 -3.10 -0.37 -40.74
N VAL A 288 -3.71 0.11 -39.65
CA VAL A 288 -3.12 0.12 -38.31
C VAL A 288 -2.90 -1.31 -37.80
N LEU A 289 -3.80 -2.26 -38.11
CA LEU A 289 -3.69 -3.68 -37.75
C LEU A 289 -2.40 -4.33 -38.28
N THR A 290 -1.98 -4.00 -39.51
CA THR A 290 -0.72 -4.48 -40.08
C THR A 290 0.51 -3.96 -39.33
N ALA A 291 0.48 -2.73 -38.80
CA ALA A 291 1.55 -2.21 -37.94
C ALA A 291 1.46 -2.76 -36.50
N LEU A 292 0.24 -2.93 -35.96
CA LEU A 292 -0.03 -3.46 -34.63
C LEU A 292 0.44 -4.90 -34.46
N TRP A 293 0.43 -5.73 -35.51
CA TRP A 293 0.97 -7.10 -35.42
C TRP A 293 2.49 -7.11 -35.18
N GLY A 294 3.24 -6.17 -35.74
CA GLY A 294 4.65 -5.96 -35.40
C GLY A 294 4.82 -5.36 -34.00
N ALA A 295 4.05 -4.31 -33.68
CA ALA A 295 4.15 -3.62 -32.39
C ALA A 295 3.73 -4.49 -31.19
N LYS A 296 2.74 -5.39 -31.34
CA LYS A 296 2.36 -6.35 -30.28
C LYS A 296 3.46 -7.38 -29.97
N GLN A 297 4.38 -7.65 -30.89
CA GLN A 297 5.56 -8.50 -30.59
C GLN A 297 6.67 -7.73 -29.86
N LEU A 298 6.79 -6.41 -30.07
CA LEU A 298 7.78 -5.55 -29.39
C LEU A 298 7.32 -5.06 -28.02
N ASN A 299 6.04 -4.70 -27.85
CA ASN A 299 5.50 -4.20 -26.59
C ASN A 299 5.24 -5.30 -25.53
N ARG A 300 5.53 -6.55 -25.86
CA ARG A 300 5.20 -7.76 -25.08
C ARG A 300 5.85 -7.74 -23.70
N ALA A 301 7.18 -7.58 -23.64
CA ALA A 301 7.98 -7.57 -22.41
C ALA A 301 7.61 -6.47 -21.39
N ALA A 302 6.88 -5.43 -21.80
CA ALA A 302 6.51 -4.31 -20.94
C ALA A 302 5.12 -4.46 -20.29
N ASN A 303 4.19 -5.19 -20.92
CA ASN A 303 2.86 -5.48 -20.36
C ASN A 303 2.86 -6.67 -19.37
N GLU A 304 4.00 -7.35 -19.17
CA GLU A 304 4.15 -8.56 -18.35
C GLU A 304 4.12 -8.32 -16.82
N ARG A 305 3.73 -7.12 -16.35
CA ARG A 305 3.60 -6.76 -14.92
C ARG A 305 2.52 -7.54 -14.12
N ILE A 306 1.95 -8.60 -14.70
CA ILE A 306 0.99 -9.54 -14.10
C ILE A 306 1.63 -10.93 -13.85
N SER A 307 2.64 -11.33 -14.64
CA SER A 307 3.41 -12.56 -14.43
C SER A 307 4.55 -12.37 -13.41
N GLN A 308 5.04 -11.13 -13.25
CA GLN A 308 6.07 -10.68 -12.29
C GLN A 308 5.78 -10.94 -10.78
N GLY A 309 4.75 -11.72 -10.44
CA GLY A 309 4.50 -12.16 -9.06
C GLY A 309 5.00 -13.57 -8.72
N PHE A 310 5.38 -14.38 -9.72
CA PHE A 310 5.60 -15.83 -9.52
C PHE A 310 6.89 -16.39 -10.13
N SER A 311 7.70 -15.55 -10.80
CA SER A 311 8.95 -15.97 -11.45
C SER A 311 9.95 -14.85 -11.70
N ASP A 312 9.64 -13.60 -11.32
CA ASP A 312 10.53 -12.42 -11.40
C ASP A 312 11.94 -12.76 -10.88
N PRO A 313 13.03 -12.64 -11.68
CA PRO A 313 13.20 -11.85 -12.92
C PRO A 313 12.92 -12.54 -14.28
N VAL A 314 12.36 -13.76 -14.29
CA VAL A 314 12.00 -14.49 -15.53
C VAL A 314 10.51 -14.32 -15.82
N ASP A 315 10.13 -13.95 -17.05
CA ASP A 315 8.72 -14.09 -17.47
C ASP A 315 8.41 -15.56 -17.78
N ALA A 316 7.43 -16.13 -17.07
CA ALA A 316 7.08 -17.54 -17.20
C ALA A 316 6.26 -17.89 -18.46
N GLY A 317 5.81 -16.91 -19.25
CA GLY A 317 5.15 -17.14 -20.54
C GLY A 317 6.14 -17.16 -21.70
N THR A 318 7.03 -16.17 -21.79
CA THR A 318 8.00 -15.99 -22.87
C THR A 318 9.33 -16.70 -22.61
N GLY A 319 9.66 -16.92 -21.34
CA GLY A 319 10.95 -17.42 -20.86
C GLY A 319 12.09 -16.41 -20.88
N GLU A 320 11.80 -15.11 -20.99
CA GLU A 320 12.83 -14.08 -21.05
C GLU A 320 13.25 -13.60 -19.65
N TYR A 321 14.54 -13.30 -19.51
CA TYR A 321 15.13 -12.74 -18.29
C TYR A 321 15.22 -11.22 -18.40
N LEU A 322 14.68 -10.50 -17.43
CA LEU A 322 14.66 -9.04 -17.38
C LEU A 322 15.35 -8.56 -16.09
N ASP A 323 16.32 -7.65 -16.21
CA ASP A 323 17.07 -7.12 -15.06
C ASP A 323 17.03 -5.59 -15.03
N TYR A 324 16.46 -5.03 -13.96
CA TYR A 324 16.33 -3.58 -13.78
C TYR A 324 17.15 -3.14 -12.56
N ARG A 325 18.15 -2.26 -12.77
CA ARG A 325 18.96 -1.68 -11.67
C ARG A 325 18.91 -0.15 -11.71
N THR A 326 19.12 0.47 -10.55
CA THR A 326 19.31 1.92 -10.42
C THR A 326 20.75 2.18 -10.00
N ASP A 327 21.53 2.83 -10.87
CA ASP A 327 22.97 2.97 -10.68
C ASP A 327 23.31 4.23 -9.86
N PHE A 328 22.50 5.29 -10.00
CA PHE A 328 22.40 6.34 -9.00
C PHE A 328 21.00 7.00 -8.99
N HIS A 329 20.69 7.65 -7.86
CA HIS A 329 19.47 8.42 -7.63
C HIS A 329 19.81 9.71 -6.88
N TRP A 330 19.25 10.83 -7.33
CA TRP A 330 19.32 12.13 -6.66
C TRP A 330 17.89 12.60 -6.34
N PRO A 331 17.50 12.64 -5.04
CA PRO A 331 16.08 12.69 -4.61
C PRO A 331 15.47 14.10 -4.64
N HIS A 332 15.70 14.86 -5.71
CA HIS A 332 15.11 16.20 -5.89
C HIS A 332 13.63 16.15 -6.31
N ILE A 333 12.99 17.31 -6.45
CA ILE A 333 11.56 17.46 -6.78
C ILE A 333 11.20 16.74 -8.09
N LEU A 334 12.11 16.82 -9.07
CA LEU A 334 12.11 16.02 -10.30
C LEU A 334 13.30 15.04 -10.19
N PRO A 335 13.11 13.80 -9.69
CA PRO A 335 14.24 12.98 -9.28
C PRO A 335 15.13 12.55 -10.46
N LEU A 336 16.38 13.03 -10.51
CA LEU A 336 17.35 12.54 -11.47
C LEU A 336 17.76 11.11 -11.08
N THR A 337 17.57 10.17 -12.00
CA THR A 337 17.98 8.78 -11.84
C THR A 337 18.68 8.31 -13.10
N LEU A 338 19.68 7.44 -12.94
CA LEU A 338 20.17 6.58 -14.00
C LEU A 338 19.74 5.15 -13.66
N LYS A 339 18.83 4.62 -14.48
CA LYS A 339 18.33 3.26 -14.41
C LYS A 339 18.74 2.52 -15.67
N ARG A 340 19.18 1.28 -15.52
CA ARG A 340 19.55 0.36 -16.60
C ARG A 340 18.59 -0.83 -16.64
N ALA A 341 18.31 -1.33 -17.83
CA ALA A 341 17.38 -2.43 -18.09
C ALA A 341 18.00 -3.43 -19.08
N TYR A 342 17.97 -4.72 -18.73
CA TYR A 342 18.26 -5.83 -19.64
C TYR A 342 16.98 -6.29 -20.32
N THR A 343 17.02 -6.46 -21.64
CA THR A 343 15.84 -6.78 -22.46
C THR A 343 15.84 -8.20 -23.00
N GLY A 344 16.37 -9.16 -22.25
CA GLY A 344 16.30 -10.59 -22.60
C GLY A 344 16.88 -10.91 -23.97
N ARG A 345 16.05 -11.47 -24.86
CA ARG A 345 16.47 -11.82 -26.23
C ARG A 345 16.47 -10.62 -27.17
N HIS A 346 15.74 -9.55 -26.86
CA HIS A 346 15.53 -8.41 -27.76
C HIS A 346 16.84 -7.63 -27.98
N THR A 347 17.35 -7.66 -29.22
CA THR A 347 18.58 -6.98 -29.66
C THR A 347 18.38 -5.48 -29.88
N VAL A 348 18.04 -4.76 -28.80
CA VAL A 348 18.11 -3.29 -28.75
C VAL A 348 19.54 -2.84 -28.45
N SER A 349 19.85 -1.57 -28.72
CA SER A 349 21.11 -0.94 -28.29
C SER A 349 20.84 0.44 -27.73
N GLY A 350 20.94 0.59 -26.40
CA GLY A 350 20.92 1.88 -25.73
C GLY A 350 22.31 2.50 -25.65
N PHE A 351 22.49 3.45 -24.73
CA PHE A 351 23.81 3.97 -24.36
C PHE A 351 24.66 2.99 -23.54
N LEU A 352 24.15 1.79 -23.24
CA LEU A 352 24.82 0.74 -22.45
C LEU A 352 25.10 -0.54 -23.26
N GLY A 353 25.10 -0.47 -24.59
CA GLY A 353 25.44 -1.59 -25.48
C GLY A 353 24.23 -2.46 -25.86
N THR A 354 24.53 -3.64 -26.39
CA THR A 354 23.55 -4.57 -26.96
C THR A 354 22.76 -5.28 -25.86
N ARG A 355 21.43 -5.40 -26.04
CA ARG A 355 20.44 -5.92 -25.06
C ARG A 355 20.34 -5.10 -23.75
N TRP A 356 20.99 -3.94 -23.69
CA TRP A 356 20.94 -3.01 -22.55
C TRP A 356 20.38 -1.65 -22.94
N LEU A 357 19.36 -1.22 -22.20
CA LEU A 357 18.83 0.13 -22.23
C LEU A 357 19.20 0.88 -20.95
N CYS A 358 19.09 2.21 -21.00
CA CYS A 358 18.97 3.02 -19.80
C CYS A 358 17.90 4.10 -19.99
N ASN A 359 17.35 4.63 -18.90
CA ASN A 359 16.30 5.65 -18.95
C ASN A 359 16.73 6.99 -19.60
N TRP A 360 18.02 7.18 -19.91
CA TRP A 360 18.52 8.31 -20.70
C TRP A 360 18.63 8.00 -22.20
N SER A 361 18.56 6.73 -22.60
CA SER A 361 18.72 6.27 -23.99
C SER A 361 17.56 6.67 -24.90
N GLN A 362 16.43 7.06 -24.32
CA GLN A 362 15.14 7.29 -24.98
C GLN A 362 15.23 8.16 -26.24
N TYR A 363 14.43 7.82 -27.25
CA TYR A 363 14.37 8.56 -28.51
C TYR A 363 13.03 8.43 -29.21
N LEU A 364 12.77 9.37 -30.13
CA LEU A 364 11.76 9.21 -31.17
C LEU A 364 12.46 8.93 -32.50
N GLU A 365 11.94 8.00 -33.29
CA GLU A 365 12.44 7.68 -34.62
C GLU A 365 11.31 7.72 -35.66
N PHE A 366 11.48 8.60 -36.65
CA PHE A 366 10.57 8.75 -37.76
C PHE A 366 10.85 7.72 -38.86
N ASP A 367 9.80 7.32 -39.58
CA ASP A 367 9.91 6.61 -40.84
C ASP A 367 10.61 7.44 -41.94
N SER A 368 10.71 6.88 -43.15
CA SER A 368 11.41 7.46 -44.30
C SER A 368 10.79 8.75 -44.80
N ASP A 369 9.47 8.84 -44.71
CA ASP A 369 8.58 9.85 -45.27
C ASP A 369 8.07 10.84 -44.21
N GLY A 370 8.22 10.51 -42.92
CA GLY A 370 7.86 11.36 -41.78
C GLY A 370 6.40 11.25 -41.33
N GLN A 371 5.63 10.32 -41.88
CA GLN A 371 4.21 10.16 -41.60
C GLN A 371 3.93 9.39 -40.31
N ASN A 372 4.92 8.66 -39.78
CA ASN A 372 4.85 8.01 -38.48
C ASN A 372 6.14 8.21 -37.67
N VAL A 373 6.00 8.11 -36.36
CA VAL A 373 7.11 8.12 -35.40
C VAL A 373 6.93 7.03 -34.36
N THR A 374 8.01 6.31 -34.04
CA THR A 374 8.06 5.36 -32.93
C THR A 374 8.84 5.97 -31.77
N TYR A 375 8.22 5.97 -30.59
CA TYR A 375 8.89 6.29 -29.33
C TYR A 375 9.55 5.03 -28.78
N PHE A 376 10.80 5.13 -28.35
CA PHE A 376 11.53 4.08 -27.64
C PHE A 376 11.77 4.59 -26.21
N ASP A 377 11.16 3.93 -25.24
CA ASP A 377 11.11 4.40 -23.84
C ASP A 377 12.31 3.91 -22.99
N ALA A 378 12.16 3.98 -21.66
CA ALA A 378 13.17 3.58 -20.69
C ALA A 378 13.21 2.07 -20.40
N GLU A 379 12.15 1.32 -20.71
CA GLU A 379 11.96 -0.09 -20.33
C GLU A 379 11.97 -1.05 -21.54
N GLY A 380 11.92 -0.53 -22.77
CA GLY A 380 11.99 -1.29 -24.03
C GLY A 380 10.73 -1.20 -24.89
N LEU A 381 9.71 -0.50 -24.41
CA LEU A 381 8.42 -0.34 -25.04
C LEU A 381 8.53 0.59 -26.26
N CYS A 382 7.78 0.27 -27.32
CA CYS A 382 7.89 0.93 -28.63
C CYS A 382 6.56 1.56 -29.13
N PRO A 383 5.97 2.58 -28.47
CA PRO A 383 4.70 3.18 -28.92
C PRO A 383 4.84 3.96 -30.24
N ALA A 384 4.09 3.54 -31.27
CA ALA A 384 4.01 4.25 -32.55
C ALA A 384 2.89 5.29 -32.60
N TYR A 385 3.07 6.36 -33.39
CA TYR A 385 2.10 7.43 -33.62
C TYR A 385 2.13 7.86 -35.09
N ALA A 386 0.96 8.17 -35.66
CA ALA A 386 0.89 8.92 -36.92
C ALA A 386 1.22 10.40 -36.67
N THR A 387 2.01 10.99 -37.57
CA THR A 387 2.51 12.37 -37.54
C THR A 387 2.14 13.15 -38.82
N VAL A 388 1.09 12.71 -39.51
CA VAL A 388 0.55 13.28 -40.76
C VAL A 388 0.04 14.73 -40.67
N GLN A 389 -0.10 15.29 -39.47
CA GLN A 389 -0.57 16.66 -39.21
C GLN A 389 0.35 17.33 -38.17
N GLU A 390 0.78 18.58 -38.42
CA GLU A 390 1.48 19.41 -37.42
C GLU A 390 0.60 20.58 -36.97
N PRO A 391 0.58 20.94 -35.67
CA PRO A 391 1.30 20.30 -34.58
C PRO A 391 0.72 18.93 -34.20
N TYR A 392 1.59 18.01 -33.80
CA TYR A 392 1.18 16.70 -33.29
C TYR A 392 0.27 16.88 -32.07
N ASN A 393 -0.77 16.06 -31.99
CA ASN A 393 -1.68 15.97 -30.85
C ASN A 393 -2.22 14.54 -30.73
N CYS A 394 -1.30 13.58 -30.72
CA CYS A 394 -1.58 12.16 -30.90
C CYS A 394 -1.43 11.40 -29.57
N ARG A 395 -2.07 10.24 -29.48
CA ARG A 395 -2.04 9.36 -28.33
C ARG A 395 -2.00 7.92 -28.85
N ASN A 396 -1.13 7.08 -28.32
CA ASN A 396 -1.03 5.69 -28.76
C ASN A 396 -2.28 4.90 -28.30
N LEU A 397 -2.64 3.81 -28.97
CA LEU A 397 -3.83 3.00 -28.64
C LEU A 397 -3.55 1.84 -27.65
N LEU A 398 -2.29 1.45 -27.44
CA LEU A 398 -1.89 0.36 -26.54
C LEU A 398 -1.10 0.85 -25.31
N VAL A 399 -0.38 1.97 -25.44
CA VAL A 399 0.46 2.57 -24.38
C VAL A 399 0.07 4.03 -24.18
N PRO A 400 -1.15 4.30 -23.71
CA PRO A 400 -1.84 5.47 -24.21
C PRO A 400 -1.78 6.69 -23.29
N HIS A 401 -1.13 6.54 -22.14
CA HIS A 401 -0.77 7.66 -21.28
C HIS A 401 0.27 8.56 -21.91
N TYR A 402 1.09 7.98 -22.79
CA TYR A 402 2.00 8.72 -23.62
C TYR A 402 1.20 9.45 -24.71
N ARG A 403 1.10 10.76 -24.53
CA ARG A 403 0.51 11.70 -25.49
C ARG A 403 1.64 12.44 -26.21
N LEU A 404 1.77 12.20 -27.50
CA LEU A 404 2.68 12.91 -28.38
C LEU A 404 2.11 14.29 -28.75
N THR A 405 2.87 15.33 -28.47
CA THR A 405 2.54 16.72 -28.86
C THR A 405 3.75 17.43 -29.48
N GLY A 406 3.52 18.58 -30.13
CA GLY A 406 4.60 19.42 -30.66
C GLY A 406 4.78 19.30 -32.18
N ASN A 407 6.01 19.14 -32.66
CA ASN A 407 6.34 19.00 -34.08
C ASN A 407 7.73 18.36 -34.27
N ARG A 408 8.18 18.12 -35.51
CA ARG A 408 9.47 17.46 -35.78
C ARG A 408 10.71 18.22 -35.27
N ARG A 409 10.58 19.51 -34.92
CA ARG A 409 11.68 20.31 -34.33
C ARG A 409 11.73 20.19 -32.81
N ARG A 410 10.58 19.97 -32.17
CA ARG A 410 10.42 19.76 -30.73
C ARG A 410 9.16 18.95 -30.48
N ALA A 411 9.33 17.65 -30.34
CA ALA A 411 8.26 16.73 -29.96
C ALA A 411 8.27 16.55 -28.43
N VAL A 412 7.11 16.25 -27.85
CA VAL A 412 6.97 16.01 -26.41
C VAL A 412 6.06 14.80 -26.20
N ILE A 413 6.58 13.78 -25.53
CA ILE A 413 5.75 12.72 -24.93
C ILE A 413 5.40 13.19 -23.52
N PHE A 414 4.11 13.42 -23.24
CA PHE A 414 3.63 13.62 -21.87
C PHE A 414 3.16 12.29 -21.29
N ASP A 415 3.56 11.96 -20.06
CA ASP A 415 3.07 10.81 -19.28
C ASP A 415 2.08 11.25 -18.20
N GLU A 416 0.85 10.74 -18.28
CA GLU A 416 -0.24 11.05 -17.35
C GLU A 416 -0.04 10.53 -15.89
N HIS A 417 1.05 9.85 -15.51
CA HIS A 417 1.24 9.36 -14.12
C HIS A 417 2.45 9.91 -13.40
N THR A 418 3.59 10.01 -14.07
CA THR A 418 4.68 10.84 -13.57
C THR A 418 4.32 12.33 -13.67
N GLN A 419 3.35 12.68 -14.53
CA GLN A 419 3.02 14.05 -14.93
C GLN A 419 4.22 14.76 -15.57
N GLN A 420 5.12 13.99 -16.21
CA GLN A 420 6.34 14.50 -16.84
C GLN A 420 6.19 14.65 -18.36
N GLY A 421 6.82 15.68 -18.90
CA GLY A 421 7.02 15.89 -20.32
C GLY A 421 8.43 15.52 -20.74
N TYR A 422 8.58 14.43 -21.48
CA TYR A 422 9.81 14.00 -22.14
C TYR A 422 9.92 14.73 -23.48
N ILE A 423 10.88 15.65 -23.60
CA ILE A 423 11.05 16.55 -24.74
C ILE A 423 12.15 16.00 -25.65
N PHE A 424 11.85 15.85 -26.94
CA PHE A 424 12.74 15.28 -27.94
C PHE A 424 13.05 16.31 -29.03
N THR A 425 14.32 16.45 -29.39
CA THR A 425 14.79 17.36 -30.46
C THR A 425 15.81 16.67 -31.38
N PRO A 426 15.91 17.08 -32.66
CA PRO A 426 16.90 16.53 -33.58
C PRO A 426 18.29 17.12 -33.27
N VAL A 427 19.31 16.25 -33.19
CA VAL A 427 20.71 16.67 -32.96
C VAL A 427 21.27 17.46 -34.16
N SER A 428 20.80 17.14 -35.37
CA SER A 428 21.15 17.83 -36.61
C SER A 428 19.90 18.04 -37.49
N PRO A 429 19.86 19.10 -38.33
CA PRO A 429 18.73 19.33 -39.23
C PRO A 429 18.48 18.13 -40.15
N GLY A 430 17.21 17.71 -40.27
CA GLY A 430 16.81 16.58 -41.10
C GLY A 430 16.99 15.18 -40.47
N ALA A 431 17.47 15.07 -39.23
CA ALA A 431 17.58 13.79 -38.54
C ALA A 431 16.24 13.02 -38.52
N ARG A 432 16.32 11.69 -38.71
CA ARG A 432 15.18 10.77 -38.47
C ARG A 432 14.99 10.45 -36.99
N ARG A 433 16.07 10.49 -36.21
CA ARG A 433 16.07 10.25 -34.76
C ARG A 433 16.14 11.58 -33.99
N LEU A 434 15.18 11.81 -33.09
CA LEU A 434 15.20 12.90 -32.12
C LEU A 434 15.60 12.31 -30.76
N ARG A 435 16.60 12.90 -30.10
CA ARG A 435 17.07 12.44 -28.78
C ARG A 435 16.28 13.12 -27.67
N LEU A 436 16.11 12.44 -26.54
CA LEU A 436 15.60 13.04 -25.30
C LEU A 436 16.51 14.22 -24.92
N SER A 437 16.02 15.45 -25.06
CA SER A 437 16.76 16.69 -24.80
C SER A 437 16.44 17.28 -23.44
N ALA A 438 15.24 17.01 -22.90
CA ALA A 438 14.87 17.40 -21.55
C ALA A 438 13.74 16.52 -20.98
N ILE A 439 13.67 16.43 -19.65
CA ILE A 439 12.48 16.00 -18.90
C ILE A 439 12.03 17.20 -18.08
N LYS A 440 10.73 17.50 -18.07
CA LYS A 440 10.12 18.50 -17.17
C LYS A 440 8.99 17.87 -16.37
N ASP A 441 8.74 18.38 -15.17
CA ASP A 441 7.45 18.20 -14.51
C ASP A 441 6.46 19.30 -14.98
N ARG A 442 5.33 19.44 -14.29
CA ARG A 442 4.36 20.54 -14.52
C ARG A 442 4.67 21.81 -13.71
N ASN A 443 5.70 21.80 -12.87
CA ASN A 443 6.27 22.99 -12.25
C ASN A 443 7.38 23.54 -13.16
N ARG A 444 8.35 24.27 -12.60
CA ARG A 444 9.49 24.82 -13.36
C ARG A 444 10.71 23.89 -13.39
N ASN A 445 10.59 22.64 -12.92
CA ASN A 445 11.73 21.74 -12.84
C ASN A 445 12.11 21.17 -14.22
N GLU A 446 13.41 21.02 -14.46
CA GLU A 446 13.92 20.50 -15.72
C GLU A 446 15.22 19.72 -15.51
N ILE A 447 15.28 18.52 -16.09
CA ILE A 447 16.52 17.85 -16.45
C ILE A 447 16.79 18.15 -17.93
N ARG A 448 18.00 18.57 -18.30
CA ARG A 448 18.45 18.74 -19.71
C ARG A 448 19.54 17.74 -20.05
N PHE A 449 19.53 17.27 -21.29
CA PHE A 449 20.48 16.32 -21.85
C PHE A 449 21.19 16.97 -23.03
N LEU A 450 22.50 17.17 -22.92
CA LEU A 450 23.29 17.90 -23.92
C LEU A 450 24.12 16.94 -24.78
N TYR A 451 24.05 17.11 -26.09
CA TYR A 451 24.68 16.23 -27.08
C TYR A 451 25.74 16.98 -27.90
N ASN A 452 26.80 16.28 -28.30
CA ASN A 452 27.75 16.79 -29.28
C ASN A 452 27.20 16.67 -30.71
N GLY A 453 27.94 17.23 -31.69
CA GLY A 453 27.54 17.23 -33.10
C GLY A 453 27.47 15.86 -33.79
N VAL A 454 27.86 14.77 -33.13
CA VAL A 454 27.67 13.38 -33.59
C VAL A 454 26.61 12.61 -32.78
N GLY A 455 25.93 13.26 -31.83
CA GLY A 455 24.82 12.68 -31.07
C GLY A 455 25.20 11.85 -29.85
N HIS A 456 26.43 11.98 -29.35
CA HIS A 456 26.84 11.39 -28.07
C HIS A 456 26.43 12.33 -26.92
N LEU A 457 25.92 11.78 -25.81
CA LEU A 457 25.57 12.53 -24.61
C LEU A 457 26.85 13.01 -23.91
N THR A 458 26.98 14.31 -23.62
CA THR A 458 28.16 14.89 -22.95
C THR A 458 27.87 15.40 -21.55
N ASN A 459 26.65 15.89 -21.30
CA ASN A 459 26.26 16.43 -20.01
C ASN A 459 24.78 16.17 -19.70
N VAL A 460 24.47 16.08 -18.40
CA VAL A 460 23.10 16.13 -17.88
C VAL A 460 23.04 17.24 -16.84
N GLU A 461 22.14 18.20 -17.01
CA GLU A 461 21.92 19.32 -16.09
C GLU A 461 20.57 19.17 -15.40
N HIS A 462 20.45 19.57 -14.14
CA HIS A 462 19.17 19.66 -13.44
C HIS A 462 18.94 21.08 -12.88
N SER A 463 17.71 21.62 -13.00
CA SER A 463 17.32 22.97 -12.55
C SER A 463 17.74 23.31 -11.12
N GLY A 464 17.55 22.38 -10.18
CA GLY A 464 18.05 22.42 -8.80
C GLY A 464 19.59 22.42 -8.59
N GLY A 465 20.40 22.52 -9.64
CA GLY A 465 21.83 22.83 -9.56
C GLY A 465 22.81 21.65 -9.65
N LEU A 466 22.35 20.44 -10.01
CA LEU A 466 23.25 19.30 -10.28
C LEU A 466 23.70 19.31 -11.74
N HIS A 467 25.01 19.30 -11.97
CA HIS A 467 25.63 19.24 -13.31
C HIS A 467 26.52 18.00 -13.40
N LEU A 468 26.19 17.11 -14.33
CA LEU A 468 26.91 15.86 -14.56
C LEU A 468 27.61 15.90 -15.92
N ARG A 469 28.85 15.39 -15.94
CA ARG A 469 29.61 15.06 -17.14
C ARG A 469 29.42 13.60 -17.49
N VAL A 470 29.05 13.35 -18.74
CA VAL A 470 28.89 12.02 -19.32
C VAL A 470 30.03 11.79 -20.31
N MET A 471 30.77 10.71 -20.14
CA MET A 471 31.84 10.32 -21.07
C MET A 471 31.40 9.13 -21.89
N CYS A 472 31.24 9.37 -23.20
CA CYS A 472 30.89 8.34 -24.18
C CYS A 472 32.13 7.88 -24.95
N GLY A 473 32.20 6.57 -25.26
CA GLY A 473 33.23 5.98 -26.13
C GLY A 473 32.99 6.29 -27.62
N PRO A 474 33.84 5.76 -28.52
CA PRO A 474 33.72 5.99 -29.97
C PRO A 474 32.37 5.56 -30.57
N ALA A 475 31.76 4.50 -30.02
CA ALA A 475 30.43 4.01 -30.42
C ALA A 475 29.25 4.73 -29.73
N GLY A 476 29.50 5.81 -28.98
CA GLY A 476 28.45 6.55 -28.26
C GLY A 476 27.97 5.91 -26.95
N LEU A 477 28.58 4.80 -26.52
CA LEU A 477 28.26 4.13 -25.25
C LEU A 477 28.85 4.88 -24.06
N ILE A 478 28.08 5.05 -22.98
CA ILE A 478 28.53 5.71 -21.75
C ILE A 478 29.46 4.76 -21.00
N TYR A 479 30.69 5.18 -20.71
CA TYR A 479 31.61 4.44 -19.83
C TYR A 479 31.84 5.13 -18.49
N ARG A 480 31.46 6.41 -18.34
CA ARG A 480 31.57 7.14 -17.08
C ARG A 480 30.51 8.23 -16.95
N VAL A 481 29.97 8.38 -15.75
CA VAL A 481 29.21 9.55 -15.30
C VAL A 481 29.91 10.13 -14.07
N SER A 482 30.28 11.41 -14.15
CA SER A 482 30.96 12.14 -13.08
C SER A 482 30.21 13.44 -12.76
N ASP A 483 30.34 13.90 -11.53
CA ASP A 483 29.82 15.19 -11.08
C ASP A 483 30.79 16.32 -11.41
N GLU A 484 30.32 17.44 -11.95
CA GLU A 484 31.18 18.57 -12.31
C GLU A 484 31.53 19.48 -11.12
N ALA A 485 30.83 19.39 -9.99
CA ALA A 485 31.06 20.25 -8.82
C ALA A 485 32.27 19.83 -7.98
N ASP A 486 32.58 18.53 -7.91
CA ASP A 486 33.71 17.97 -7.16
C ASP A 486 34.54 16.93 -7.94
N GLY A 487 34.20 16.67 -9.21
CA GLY A 487 34.89 15.71 -10.08
C GLY A 487 34.63 14.24 -9.71
N SER A 488 33.76 13.95 -8.74
CA SER A 488 33.55 12.59 -8.25
C SER A 488 32.85 11.71 -9.28
N GLU A 489 33.27 10.45 -9.36
CA GLU A 489 32.65 9.45 -10.23
C GLU A 489 31.40 8.88 -9.55
N LEU A 490 30.27 8.85 -10.28
CA LEU A 490 29.00 8.31 -9.79
C LEU A 490 28.80 6.88 -10.29
N VAL A 491 29.10 6.65 -11.57
CA VAL A 491 28.99 5.35 -12.23
C VAL A 491 30.11 5.19 -13.27
N ARG A 492 30.65 3.99 -13.38
CA ARG A 492 31.51 3.54 -14.48
C ARG A 492 30.96 2.24 -15.07
N TYR A 493 31.08 2.10 -16.38
CA TYR A 493 30.72 0.91 -17.12
C TYR A 493 31.90 0.45 -17.98
N ASP A 494 32.28 -0.82 -17.86
CA ASP A 494 33.31 -1.45 -18.68
C ASP A 494 32.67 -2.51 -19.60
N TYR A 495 33.16 -2.61 -20.85
CA TYR A 495 32.51 -3.37 -21.93
C TYR A 495 33.49 -4.32 -22.63
N THR A 496 32.98 -5.46 -23.10
CA THR A 496 33.65 -6.30 -24.10
C THR A 496 33.01 -6.13 -25.49
N HIS A 497 33.72 -6.55 -26.52
CA HIS A 497 33.33 -6.45 -27.93
C HIS A 497 33.35 -7.83 -28.59
N HIS A 498 32.23 -8.24 -29.20
CA HIS A 498 32.07 -9.56 -29.79
C HIS A 498 31.30 -9.48 -31.13
N GLY A 499 32.00 -9.77 -32.24
CA GLY A 499 31.46 -9.51 -33.57
C GLY A 499 31.30 -8.00 -33.80
N ASP A 500 30.06 -7.56 -34.02
CA ASP A 500 29.65 -6.14 -34.05
C ASP A 500 28.89 -5.71 -32.77
N GLU A 501 28.74 -6.61 -31.77
CA GLU A 501 28.02 -6.34 -30.52
C GLU A 501 28.96 -5.83 -29.41
N TRP A 502 28.43 -4.96 -28.54
CA TRP A 502 29.10 -4.50 -27.31
C TRP A 502 28.33 -4.99 -26.09
N TRP A 503 28.97 -5.77 -25.23
CA TRP A 503 28.33 -6.33 -24.03
C TRP A 503 28.88 -5.66 -22.77
N LEU A 504 27.98 -5.23 -21.88
CA LEU A 504 28.31 -4.62 -20.59
C LEU A 504 28.86 -5.69 -19.63
N CYS A 505 30.14 -5.60 -19.25
CA CYS A 505 30.79 -6.56 -18.37
C CYS A 505 30.74 -6.14 -16.90
N ASP A 506 30.91 -4.86 -16.61
CA ASP A 506 31.01 -4.34 -15.25
C ASP A 506 30.20 -3.05 -15.11
N ALA A 507 29.45 -2.93 -14.01
CA ALA A 507 28.80 -1.69 -13.58
C ALA A 507 29.26 -1.34 -12.16
N GLN A 508 30.17 -0.38 -12.04
CA GLN A 508 30.72 0.12 -10.77
C GLN A 508 29.94 1.38 -10.37
N THR A 509 29.36 1.40 -9.17
CA THR A 509 28.54 2.53 -8.69
C THR A 509 29.09 3.10 -7.38
N ARG A 510 28.94 4.42 -7.18
CA ARG A 510 29.38 5.08 -5.93
C ARG A 510 28.58 4.62 -4.71
N PHE A 511 27.29 4.33 -4.85
CA PHE A 511 26.37 4.14 -3.71
C PHE A 511 25.83 2.71 -3.55
N ASN A 512 25.88 1.88 -4.60
CA ASN A 512 25.10 0.64 -4.73
C ASN A 512 25.96 -0.60 -5.08
N GLY A 513 27.25 -0.60 -4.78
CA GLY A 513 28.14 -1.74 -5.06
C GLY A 513 28.73 -1.75 -6.47
N THR A 514 29.31 -2.90 -6.83
CA THR A 514 29.71 -3.23 -8.21
C THR A 514 29.04 -4.52 -8.62
N LEU A 515 28.62 -4.61 -9.89
CA LEU A 515 28.04 -5.81 -10.45
C LEU A 515 28.81 -6.22 -11.71
N HIS A 516 29.10 -7.52 -11.82
CA HIS A 516 29.77 -8.15 -12.95
C HIS A 516 28.79 -9.04 -13.72
N TYR A 517 28.93 -9.12 -15.04
CA TYR A 517 28.03 -9.82 -15.95
C TYR A 517 28.80 -10.75 -16.89
N THR A 518 28.29 -11.95 -17.14
CA THR A 518 28.82 -12.85 -18.17
C THR A 518 27.69 -13.36 -19.09
N TYR A 519 28.07 -13.78 -20.30
CA TYR A 519 27.14 -14.06 -21.40
C TYR A 519 27.41 -15.41 -22.06
N THR A 520 26.38 -15.95 -22.74
CA THR A 520 26.52 -17.06 -23.69
C THR A 520 27.22 -16.61 -24.97
N GLU A 521 27.63 -17.56 -25.82
CA GLU A 521 28.15 -17.26 -27.17
C GLU A 521 27.13 -16.50 -28.05
N GLN A 522 25.84 -16.66 -27.76
CA GLN A 522 24.70 -15.97 -28.38
C GLN A 522 24.43 -14.57 -27.78
N GLY A 523 25.20 -14.14 -26.76
CA GLY A 523 25.06 -12.84 -26.12
C GLY A 523 23.88 -12.71 -25.14
N TRP A 524 23.31 -13.82 -24.67
CA TRP A 524 22.33 -13.83 -23.57
C TRP A 524 23.05 -13.85 -22.22
N LEU A 525 22.58 -13.11 -21.23
CA LEU A 525 23.20 -13.05 -19.90
C LEU A 525 23.10 -14.41 -19.19
N ASN A 526 24.22 -15.08 -18.90
CA ASN A 526 24.21 -16.40 -18.24
C ASN A 526 24.72 -16.38 -16.79
N SER A 527 25.37 -15.31 -16.33
CA SER A 527 25.51 -15.03 -14.89
C SER A 527 25.63 -13.54 -14.58
N TRP A 528 25.35 -13.20 -13.32
CA TRP A 528 25.83 -11.97 -12.71
C TRP A 528 26.28 -12.20 -11.26
N ARG A 529 27.12 -11.31 -10.74
CA ARG A 529 27.54 -11.32 -9.32
C ARG A 529 27.82 -9.92 -8.78
N ASP A 530 27.81 -9.78 -7.45
CA ASP A 530 28.38 -8.64 -6.73
C ASP A 530 29.88 -8.87 -6.39
N ASN A 531 30.54 -8.00 -5.60
CA ASN A 531 31.86 -8.31 -5.03
C ASN A 531 31.77 -9.17 -3.76
N GLY A 532 30.54 -9.38 -3.27
CA GLY A 532 30.25 -10.12 -2.07
C GLY A 532 29.98 -11.61 -2.39
N PRO A 533 29.01 -12.21 -1.69
CA PRO A 533 28.68 -13.63 -1.84
C PRO A 533 27.65 -13.93 -2.96
N THR A 534 27.01 -12.95 -3.60
CA THR A 534 25.92 -13.28 -4.54
C THR A 534 26.47 -13.64 -5.91
N HIS A 535 26.40 -14.91 -6.29
CA HIS A 535 26.71 -15.39 -7.64
C HIS A 535 25.50 -16.10 -8.23
N PHE A 536 24.82 -15.46 -9.19
CA PHE A 536 23.57 -15.91 -9.77
C PHE A 536 23.74 -16.36 -11.21
N HIS A 537 23.12 -17.49 -11.56
CA HIS A 537 23.26 -18.17 -12.84
C HIS A 537 21.93 -18.34 -13.57
N LEU A 538 22.00 -18.34 -14.89
CA LEU A 538 20.88 -18.57 -15.81
C LEU A 538 21.25 -19.69 -16.77
N ARG A 539 20.30 -20.62 -16.98
CA ARG A 539 20.41 -21.68 -17.99
C ARG A 539 19.28 -21.54 -18.99
N TYR A 540 19.63 -21.58 -20.27
CA TYR A 540 18.70 -21.47 -21.38
C TYR A 540 18.47 -22.82 -22.06
N ASP A 541 17.34 -22.96 -22.77
CA ASP A 541 17.16 -23.95 -23.83
C ASP A 541 17.61 -23.42 -25.21
N ASP A 542 17.54 -24.26 -26.23
CA ASP A 542 17.97 -23.95 -27.61
C ASP A 542 17.13 -22.82 -28.26
N GLU A 543 15.96 -22.49 -27.69
CA GLU A 543 15.11 -21.37 -28.10
C GLU A 543 15.36 -20.09 -27.26
N GLY A 544 16.36 -20.10 -26.39
CA GLY A 544 16.75 -18.96 -25.56
C GLY A 544 15.75 -18.61 -24.45
N ARG A 545 14.96 -19.59 -23.96
CA ARG A 545 14.12 -19.44 -22.76
C ARG A 545 14.87 -19.91 -21.53
N VAL A 546 14.75 -19.21 -20.40
CA VAL A 546 15.34 -19.65 -19.13
C VAL A 546 14.65 -20.92 -18.64
N VAL A 547 15.39 -22.03 -18.56
CA VAL A 547 14.90 -23.30 -18.00
C VAL A 547 15.30 -23.50 -16.53
N ALA A 548 16.31 -22.78 -16.04
CA ALA A 548 16.67 -22.76 -14.63
C ALA A 548 17.42 -21.48 -14.22
N THR A 549 17.21 -21.07 -12.97
CA THR A 549 17.93 -20.01 -12.24
C THR A 549 18.75 -20.61 -11.09
N GLY A 550 19.50 -19.79 -10.34
CA GLY A 550 20.00 -20.18 -9.01
C GLY A 550 21.37 -19.65 -8.61
N THR A 551 21.79 -19.97 -7.38
CA THR A 551 23.14 -19.72 -6.85
C THR A 551 23.85 -20.99 -6.37
N GLU A 552 25.14 -20.87 -6.06
CA GLU A 552 25.95 -21.95 -5.49
C GLU A 552 25.44 -22.41 -4.11
N GLU A 553 24.77 -21.56 -3.33
CA GLU A 553 24.16 -21.90 -2.04
C GLU A 553 22.75 -22.50 -2.14
N GLY A 554 22.16 -22.58 -3.33
CA GLY A 554 20.80 -23.11 -3.52
C GLY A 554 19.67 -22.08 -3.41
N LEU A 555 19.95 -20.77 -3.48
CA LEU A 555 18.93 -19.72 -3.45
C LEU A 555 18.37 -19.43 -4.85
N TYR A 556 17.03 -19.39 -4.96
CA TYR A 556 16.29 -19.20 -6.21
C TYR A 556 16.74 -20.16 -7.33
N ASN A 557 17.10 -21.39 -6.94
CA ASN A 557 17.38 -22.53 -7.83
C ASN A 557 16.08 -23.09 -8.44
N ASP A 558 15.30 -22.20 -9.05
CA ASP A 558 14.00 -22.46 -9.63
C ASP A 558 14.14 -23.07 -11.04
N THR A 559 13.12 -23.78 -11.49
CA THR A 559 13.12 -24.44 -12.80
C THR A 559 11.81 -24.24 -13.56
N PHE A 560 11.92 -24.16 -14.88
CA PHE A 560 10.84 -23.81 -15.79
C PHE A 560 10.64 -24.91 -16.83
N ARG A 561 9.41 -25.38 -16.98
CA ARG A 561 9.03 -26.35 -18.01
C ARG A 561 7.89 -25.81 -18.87
N TYR A 562 8.25 -25.42 -20.09
CA TYR A 562 7.33 -24.88 -21.09
C TYR A 562 6.57 -25.99 -21.82
N PHE A 563 5.28 -25.76 -22.08
CA PHE A 563 4.39 -26.60 -22.87
C PHE A 563 3.70 -25.74 -23.95
N PRO A 564 4.38 -25.37 -25.05
CA PRO A 564 3.87 -24.33 -25.95
C PRO A 564 2.55 -24.67 -26.66
N ALA A 565 2.32 -25.94 -26.97
CA ALA A 565 1.04 -26.40 -27.53
C ALA A 565 -0.14 -26.28 -26.56
N GLU A 566 0.12 -26.27 -25.24
CA GLU A 566 -0.88 -26.06 -24.18
C GLU A 566 -0.97 -24.59 -23.74
N ARG A 567 -0.12 -23.70 -24.28
CA ARG A 567 0.14 -22.33 -23.79
C ARG A 567 0.31 -22.31 -22.26
N LYS A 568 1.22 -23.14 -21.75
CA LYS A 568 1.32 -23.49 -20.32
C LYS A 568 2.79 -23.57 -19.89
N THR A 569 3.06 -23.22 -18.64
CA THR A 569 4.35 -23.41 -17.98
C THR A 569 4.17 -24.04 -16.60
N GLU A 570 5.00 -25.02 -16.27
CA GLU A 570 5.17 -25.51 -14.89
C GLU A 570 6.44 -24.86 -14.33
N TYR A 571 6.26 -23.94 -13.38
CA TYR A 571 7.32 -23.32 -12.59
C TYR A 571 7.48 -24.11 -11.29
N THR A 572 8.72 -24.46 -10.94
CA THR A 572 9.03 -25.15 -9.68
C THR A 572 10.03 -24.31 -8.91
N ASP A 573 9.65 -23.85 -7.71
CA ASP A 573 10.55 -23.06 -6.86
C ASP A 573 11.71 -23.89 -6.30
N ALA A 574 12.73 -23.21 -5.78
CA ALA A 574 13.91 -23.77 -5.11
C ALA A 574 13.60 -24.63 -3.87
N THR A 575 12.34 -24.75 -3.46
CA THR A 575 11.87 -25.64 -2.40
C THR A 575 11.06 -26.84 -2.92
N GLY A 576 10.95 -26.97 -4.24
CA GLY A 576 10.24 -28.04 -4.95
C GLY A 576 8.74 -27.78 -5.13
N ALA A 577 8.25 -26.57 -4.86
CA ALA A 577 6.83 -26.24 -4.94
C ALA A 577 6.43 -25.85 -6.37
N VAL A 578 5.53 -26.63 -6.97
CA VAL A 578 5.14 -26.48 -8.38
C VAL A 578 3.92 -25.57 -8.52
N THR A 579 4.11 -24.41 -9.15
CA THR A 579 3.03 -23.56 -9.66
C THR A 579 2.80 -23.87 -11.14
N THR A 580 1.56 -24.11 -11.54
CA THR A 580 1.21 -24.25 -12.97
C THR A 580 0.60 -22.96 -13.47
N LEU A 581 1.04 -22.47 -14.62
CA LEU A 581 0.61 -21.24 -15.29
C LEU A 581 0.10 -21.57 -16.69
N TRP A 582 -0.91 -20.84 -17.16
CA TRP A 582 -1.52 -20.94 -18.48
C TRP A 582 -1.79 -19.55 -19.04
N PHE A 583 -1.63 -19.41 -20.35
CA PHE A 583 -1.56 -18.12 -21.03
C PHE A 583 -2.48 -18.07 -22.26
N ASP A 584 -2.85 -16.87 -22.68
CA ASP A 584 -3.54 -16.64 -23.95
C ASP A 584 -2.57 -16.65 -25.15
N GLU A 585 -3.03 -16.27 -26.34
CA GLU A 585 -2.21 -16.22 -27.57
C GLU A 585 -1.18 -15.09 -27.61
N THR A 586 -1.42 -14.01 -26.87
CA THR A 586 -0.39 -13.00 -26.58
C THR A 586 0.58 -13.42 -25.48
N TRP A 587 0.37 -14.60 -24.90
CA TRP A 587 1.12 -15.19 -23.79
C TRP A 587 0.98 -14.44 -22.46
N LEU A 588 -0.13 -13.73 -22.28
CA LEU A 588 -0.44 -13.10 -21.00
C LEU A 588 -1.16 -14.10 -20.09
N LEU A 589 -0.91 -14.01 -18.78
CA LEU A 589 -1.35 -14.99 -17.79
C LEU A 589 -2.88 -15.04 -17.64
N ILE A 590 -3.53 -16.10 -18.11
CA ILE A 590 -4.99 -16.35 -18.03
C ILE A 590 -5.40 -17.35 -16.96
N LYS A 591 -4.48 -18.18 -16.45
CA LYS A 591 -4.75 -19.07 -15.34
C LYS A 591 -3.47 -19.51 -14.65
N GLN A 592 -3.60 -19.80 -13.37
CA GLN A 592 -2.59 -20.34 -12.49
C GLN A 592 -3.27 -21.38 -11.58
N ARG A 593 -2.46 -22.29 -11.07
CA ARG A 593 -2.79 -23.22 -9.99
C ARG A 593 -1.58 -23.22 -9.08
N ASP A 594 -1.78 -22.80 -7.84
CA ASP A 594 -0.69 -22.75 -6.86
C ASP A 594 -0.28 -24.16 -6.37
N PRO A 595 0.80 -24.30 -5.59
CA PRO A 595 1.28 -25.60 -5.12
C PRO A 595 0.34 -26.32 -4.13
N LEU A 596 -0.71 -25.66 -3.65
CA LEU A 596 -1.79 -26.26 -2.85
C LEU A 596 -3.03 -26.62 -3.71
N GLY A 597 -2.93 -26.44 -5.03
CA GLY A 597 -4.00 -26.73 -5.99
C GLY A 597 -5.06 -25.65 -6.11
N ARG A 598 -4.90 -24.48 -5.48
CA ARG A 598 -5.89 -23.40 -5.51
C ARG A 598 -5.93 -22.73 -6.88
N ILE A 599 -7.13 -22.59 -7.45
CA ILE A 599 -7.36 -22.13 -8.83
C ILE A 599 -7.83 -20.68 -8.90
N THR A 600 -7.38 -20.05 -9.98
CA THR A 600 -6.73 -18.75 -9.97
C THR A 600 -6.63 -18.36 -11.46
N GLU A 601 -7.49 -17.50 -12.02
CA GLU A 601 -7.77 -17.30 -13.47
C GLU A 601 -7.68 -15.80 -13.90
N TRP A 602 -7.67 -15.35 -15.17
CA TRP A 602 -7.69 -13.91 -15.57
C TRP A 602 -8.71 -13.47 -16.67
N VAL A 603 -9.60 -12.49 -16.37
CA VAL A 603 -10.58 -11.88 -17.33
C VAL A 603 -10.19 -10.46 -17.64
N ARG A 604 -10.38 -10.12 -18.90
CA ARG A 604 -9.34 -9.53 -19.69
C ARG A 604 -10.02 -8.83 -20.88
N ASP A 605 -9.66 -7.58 -21.16
CA ASP A 605 -10.26 -6.67 -22.16
C ASP A 605 -9.28 -6.30 -23.29
N GLU A 606 -9.80 -5.74 -24.39
CA GLU A 606 -9.09 -5.58 -25.68
C GLU A 606 -7.78 -4.77 -25.65
N TYR A 607 -7.55 -3.97 -24.61
CA TYR A 607 -6.32 -3.15 -24.43
C TYR A 607 -5.24 -3.85 -23.63
N ASP A 608 -5.35 -5.18 -23.48
CA ASP A 608 -4.56 -5.96 -22.54
C ASP A 608 -4.73 -5.45 -21.08
N HIS A 609 -5.97 -5.03 -20.72
CA HIS A 609 -6.40 -4.63 -19.38
C HIS A 609 -7.47 -5.58 -18.75
N PRO A 610 -7.83 -5.46 -17.46
CA PRO A 610 -8.60 -6.46 -16.68
C PRO A 610 -10.01 -6.01 -16.25
N VAL A 611 -10.94 -6.96 -16.17
CA VAL A 611 -12.36 -6.63 -15.91
C VAL A 611 -13.14 -7.53 -14.93
N SER A 612 -12.71 -8.76 -14.57
CA SER A 612 -13.50 -9.65 -13.69
C SER A 612 -12.67 -10.74 -13.02
N ILE A 613 -12.72 -10.92 -11.68
CA ILE A 613 -11.59 -11.41 -10.85
C ILE A 613 -11.96 -12.59 -9.91
N ARG A 614 -11.90 -13.85 -10.36
CA ARG A 614 -12.29 -15.10 -9.62
C ARG A 614 -11.20 -15.70 -8.70
N GLN A 615 -11.24 -15.41 -7.40
CA GLN A 615 -10.38 -15.96 -6.34
C GLN A 615 -10.71 -17.43 -5.98
N PRO A 616 -9.90 -18.14 -5.16
CA PRO A 616 -10.16 -19.53 -4.79
C PRO A 616 -11.37 -19.59 -3.85
N GLY A 617 -12.19 -20.62 -3.99
CA GLY A 617 -13.56 -20.60 -3.48
C GLY A 617 -14.52 -19.69 -4.28
N GLY A 618 -14.13 -19.24 -5.47
CA GLY A 618 -15.01 -18.71 -6.52
C GLY A 618 -15.36 -17.22 -6.48
N ARG A 619 -14.96 -16.47 -5.44
CA ARG A 619 -15.28 -15.05 -5.19
C ARG A 619 -14.83 -14.15 -6.36
N VAL A 620 -15.66 -13.26 -6.90
CA VAL A 620 -15.37 -12.49 -8.14
C VAL A 620 -15.29 -10.98 -7.93
N THR A 621 -14.20 -10.30 -8.31
CA THR A 621 -14.15 -8.81 -8.41
C THR A 621 -14.27 -8.29 -9.83
N GLN A 622 -15.30 -7.54 -10.17
CA GLN A 622 -15.32 -6.78 -11.42
C GLN A 622 -14.47 -5.50 -11.29
N ILE A 623 -13.69 -5.18 -12.32
CA ILE A 623 -13.07 -3.86 -12.49
C ILE A 623 -13.69 -3.21 -13.71
N LYS A 624 -14.11 -1.95 -13.57
CA LYS A 624 -14.36 -1.06 -14.69
C LYS A 624 -13.24 -0.03 -14.75
N ARG A 625 -12.61 0.05 -15.91
CA ARG A 625 -11.67 1.11 -16.23
C ARG A 625 -12.37 2.18 -17.05
N ASP A 626 -11.78 3.37 -17.11
CA ASP A 626 -12.12 4.32 -18.16
C ASP A 626 -11.64 3.76 -19.49
N TYR A 627 -11.80 4.54 -20.55
CA TYR A 627 -11.54 4.22 -21.96
C TYR A 627 -10.11 3.65 -22.28
N ALA A 628 -9.28 3.45 -21.24
CA ALA A 628 -7.83 3.41 -21.11
C ALA A 628 -7.26 2.13 -20.49
N GLY A 629 -7.98 1.59 -19.51
CA GLY A 629 -7.40 0.81 -18.43
C GLY A 629 -7.20 1.54 -17.07
N ARG A 630 -7.68 2.78 -16.83
CA ARG A 630 -7.53 3.49 -15.52
C ARG A 630 -8.76 3.24 -14.66
N ILE A 631 -8.60 2.70 -13.45
CA ILE A 631 -9.76 2.23 -12.67
C ILE A 631 -10.73 3.39 -12.39
N LEU A 632 -11.97 3.24 -12.87
CA LEU A 632 -13.14 4.10 -12.58
C LEU A 632 -13.98 3.50 -11.46
N SER A 633 -14.15 2.18 -11.44
CA SER A 633 -14.80 1.51 -10.32
C SER A 633 -14.31 0.09 -10.12
N GLU A 634 -14.13 -0.29 -8.86
CA GLU A 634 -13.98 -1.68 -8.46
C GLU A 634 -15.32 -2.14 -7.87
N THR A 635 -15.72 -3.34 -8.26
CA THR A 635 -17.06 -3.90 -8.09
C THR A 635 -16.84 -5.35 -7.69
N ASP A 636 -16.36 -5.46 -6.47
CA ASP A 636 -15.65 -6.60 -5.91
C ASP A 636 -16.62 -7.82 -5.61
N ALA A 637 -16.37 -8.80 -4.71
CA ALA A 637 -17.17 -10.04 -4.57
C ALA A 637 -18.45 -10.08 -3.68
N ASP A 638 -18.55 -9.34 -2.56
CA ASP A 638 -19.69 -9.43 -1.59
C ASP A 638 -20.82 -8.36 -1.70
N GLY A 639 -20.54 -7.05 -1.50
CA GLY A 639 -21.53 -5.98 -1.70
C GLY A 639 -21.06 -4.49 -1.78
N ARG A 640 -19.76 -4.18 -1.72
CA ARG A 640 -19.19 -2.81 -1.76
C ARG A 640 -18.76 -2.32 -3.16
N LYS A 641 -18.74 -0.99 -3.38
CA LYS A 641 -18.33 -0.37 -4.65
C LYS A 641 -17.32 0.72 -4.39
N ARG A 642 -16.10 0.58 -4.91
CA ARG A 642 -15.09 1.67 -4.93
C ARG A 642 -15.20 2.40 -6.26
N LYS A 643 -15.10 3.73 -6.25
CA LYS A 643 -15.24 4.59 -7.43
C LYS A 643 -14.22 5.73 -7.42
N TRP A 644 -13.71 6.08 -8.59
CA TRP A 644 -12.80 7.18 -8.83
C TRP A 644 -13.33 8.05 -9.98
N GLN A 645 -13.24 9.36 -9.83
CA GLN A 645 -13.40 10.35 -10.91
C GLN A 645 -12.06 11.03 -11.16
N ARG A 646 -11.81 11.45 -12.39
CA ARG A 646 -10.52 12.03 -12.83
C ARG A 646 -10.72 13.23 -13.73
N ASP A 647 -9.72 14.10 -13.80
CA ASP A 647 -9.65 15.17 -14.78
C ASP A 647 -9.01 14.71 -16.11
N ALA A 648 -8.86 15.64 -17.05
CA ALA A 648 -8.25 15.40 -18.36
C ALA A 648 -6.73 15.07 -18.30
N PHE A 649 -6.08 15.28 -17.15
CA PHE A 649 -4.69 14.90 -16.90
C PHE A 649 -4.57 13.58 -16.11
N GLY A 650 -5.70 12.96 -15.72
CA GLY A 650 -5.75 11.71 -14.96
C GLY A 650 -5.69 11.83 -13.44
N GLN A 651 -5.62 13.05 -12.92
CA GLN A 651 -5.56 13.34 -11.49
C GLN A 651 -6.92 12.99 -10.86
N ILE A 652 -6.92 12.37 -9.67
CA ILE A 652 -8.17 11.90 -9.03
C ILE A 652 -8.92 13.11 -8.50
N THR A 653 -10.05 13.48 -9.10
CA THR A 653 -10.89 14.62 -8.67
C THR A 653 -11.90 14.23 -7.58
N ALA A 654 -12.34 12.98 -7.56
CA ALA A 654 -13.14 12.44 -6.47
C ALA A 654 -12.90 10.94 -6.25
N TYR A 655 -13.10 10.49 -5.01
CA TYR A 655 -13.10 9.09 -4.60
C TYR A 655 -14.33 8.80 -3.75
N ARG A 656 -14.92 7.62 -3.94
CA ARG A 656 -16.02 7.14 -3.09
C ARG A 656 -15.93 5.63 -2.88
N ASP A 657 -16.03 5.20 -1.63
CA ASP A 657 -16.28 3.81 -1.25
C ASP A 657 -17.43 3.72 -0.23
N HIS A 658 -17.56 2.62 0.50
CA HIS A 658 -18.59 2.45 1.52
C HIS A 658 -18.35 3.25 2.81
N ARG A 659 -17.12 3.72 3.07
CA ARG A 659 -16.64 4.45 4.28
C ARG A 659 -16.21 5.90 3.99
N THR A 660 -15.96 6.23 2.73
CA THR A 660 -15.15 7.39 2.36
C THR A 660 -15.83 8.13 1.22
N THR A 661 -16.00 9.44 1.40
CA THR A 661 -16.23 10.39 0.30
C THR A 661 -15.08 11.37 0.33
N ALA A 662 -14.34 11.48 -0.78
CA ALA A 662 -13.27 12.46 -0.91
C ALA A 662 -13.35 13.22 -2.23
N ALA A 663 -12.94 14.48 -2.20
CA ALA A 663 -12.84 15.35 -3.37
C ALA A 663 -11.52 16.12 -3.34
N TYR A 664 -10.96 16.38 -4.52
CA TYR A 664 -9.63 16.96 -4.69
C TYR A 664 -9.68 18.03 -5.78
N ARG A 665 -8.96 19.14 -5.58
CA ARG A 665 -8.79 20.19 -6.58
C ARG A 665 -7.31 20.49 -6.76
N TYR A 666 -6.89 20.60 -8.01
CA TYR A 666 -5.52 20.86 -8.42
C TYR A 666 -5.42 22.25 -9.08
N ASN A 667 -4.24 22.85 -9.08
CA ASN A 667 -3.96 24.06 -9.86
C ASN A 667 -3.49 23.75 -11.29
N SER A 668 -3.13 24.77 -12.06
CA SER A 668 -2.61 24.65 -13.43
C SER A 668 -1.33 23.80 -13.52
N GLU A 669 -0.51 23.81 -12.47
CA GLU A 669 0.75 23.06 -12.35
C GLU A 669 0.53 21.63 -11.84
N GLY A 670 -0.71 21.21 -11.54
CA GLY A 670 -1.02 19.85 -11.05
C GLY A 670 -0.79 19.66 -9.54
N ASN A 671 -0.52 20.73 -8.80
CA ASN A 671 -0.37 20.67 -7.35
C ASN A 671 -1.74 20.63 -6.65
N LEU A 672 -1.90 19.76 -5.64
CA LEU A 672 -3.15 19.54 -4.92
C LEU A 672 -3.46 20.70 -3.96
N VAL A 673 -4.17 21.73 -4.42
CA VAL A 673 -4.48 22.92 -3.59
C VAL A 673 -5.60 22.73 -2.57
N HIS A 674 -6.52 21.78 -2.78
CA HIS A 674 -7.63 21.51 -1.87
C HIS A 674 -7.96 20.01 -1.78
N ARG A 675 -8.10 19.49 -0.56
CA ARG A 675 -8.60 18.13 -0.28
C ARG A 675 -9.81 18.20 0.66
N GLU A 676 -10.84 17.43 0.35
CA GLU A 676 -12.02 17.21 1.17
C GLU A 676 -12.15 15.71 1.45
N VAL A 677 -12.37 15.29 2.69
CA VAL A 677 -12.62 13.88 3.06
C VAL A 677 -13.61 13.83 4.21
N ASN A 678 -14.77 13.19 4.02
CA ASN A 678 -15.85 13.10 5.02
C ASN A 678 -16.10 14.45 5.72
N ASP A 679 -16.36 15.48 4.90
CA ASP A 679 -16.60 16.90 5.21
C ASP A 679 -15.42 17.68 5.83
N GLN A 680 -14.31 17.03 6.18
CA GLN A 680 -13.08 17.68 6.65
C GLN A 680 -12.28 18.26 5.47
N LYS A 681 -11.69 19.45 5.65
CA LYS A 681 -11.09 20.26 4.57
C LYS A 681 -9.63 20.64 4.85
N TRP A 682 -8.76 20.39 3.87
CA TRP A 682 -7.36 20.79 3.88
C TRP A 682 -7.07 21.69 2.69
N GLN A 683 -6.26 22.73 2.90
CA GLN A 683 -5.73 23.59 1.84
C GLN A 683 -4.21 23.51 1.84
N TYR A 684 -3.62 23.66 0.66
CA TYR A 684 -2.17 23.56 0.44
C TYR A 684 -1.66 24.74 -0.37
N ARG A 685 -0.47 25.24 -0.03
CA ARG A 685 0.27 26.22 -0.82
C ARG A 685 1.65 25.69 -1.14
N TYR A 686 2.17 26.08 -2.29
CA TYR A 686 3.41 25.55 -2.85
C TYR A 686 4.44 26.65 -3.13
N THR A 687 5.71 26.28 -3.32
CA THR A 687 6.71 27.12 -3.99
C THR A 687 6.46 27.15 -5.50
N GLU A 688 7.17 28.02 -6.24
CA GLU A 688 7.07 28.06 -7.72
C GLU A 688 7.60 26.77 -8.38
N ASP A 689 8.38 25.99 -7.64
CA ASP A 689 8.99 24.72 -8.04
C ASP A 689 8.20 23.49 -7.56
N GLY A 690 7.04 23.68 -6.92
CA GLY A 690 6.13 22.58 -6.53
C GLY A 690 6.34 21.97 -5.14
N GLN A 691 7.15 22.58 -4.27
CA GLN A 691 7.35 22.09 -2.89
C GLN A 691 6.24 22.59 -1.96
N ILE A 692 5.76 21.78 -1.00
CA ILE A 692 4.73 22.21 -0.04
C ILE A 692 5.33 23.31 0.86
N LYS A 693 4.78 24.51 0.77
CA LYS A 693 5.18 25.68 1.58
C LYS A 693 4.29 25.90 2.80
N GLU A 694 3.00 25.62 2.68
CA GLU A 694 2.04 25.73 3.78
C GLU A 694 0.94 24.66 3.65
N VAL A 695 0.52 24.10 4.78
CA VAL A 695 -0.69 23.27 4.92
C VAL A 695 -1.62 23.98 5.90
N ILE A 696 -2.91 24.08 5.56
CA ILE A 696 -3.97 24.56 6.45
C ILE A 696 -4.92 23.39 6.72
N TYR A 697 -5.16 23.12 7.99
CA TYR A 697 -5.95 22.01 8.50
C TYR A 697 -7.44 22.38 8.70
N PRO A 698 -8.34 21.40 8.91
CA PRO A 698 -9.77 21.66 9.04
C PRO A 698 -10.17 22.57 10.21
N ASP A 699 -9.38 22.61 11.29
CA ASP A 699 -9.58 23.51 12.44
C ASP A 699 -8.95 24.90 12.23
N GLY A 700 -8.41 25.19 11.04
CA GLY A 700 -7.74 26.44 10.71
C GLY A 700 -6.29 26.56 11.21
N SER A 701 -5.78 25.56 11.91
CA SER A 701 -4.35 25.49 12.26
C SER A 701 -3.50 25.30 10.98
N ARG A 702 -2.21 25.70 11.02
CA ARG A 702 -1.34 25.68 9.84
C ARG A 702 0.09 25.25 10.15
N GLU A 703 0.73 24.55 9.22
CA GLU A 703 2.16 24.24 9.24
C GLU A 703 2.86 24.86 8.03
N GLN A 704 4.14 25.21 8.18
CA GLN A 704 4.92 25.90 7.14
C GLN A 704 6.31 25.28 6.98
N TRP A 705 6.81 25.25 5.75
CA TRP A 705 8.13 24.73 5.39
C TRP A 705 8.92 25.78 4.60
N ALA A 706 10.24 25.83 4.81
CA ALA A 706 11.15 26.73 4.14
C ALA A 706 12.33 25.97 3.53
N TYR A 707 12.68 26.33 2.30
CA TYR A 707 13.69 25.67 1.48
C TYR A 707 14.78 26.66 1.04
N ASN A 708 15.98 26.16 0.73
CA ASN A 708 17.03 26.96 0.10
C ASN A 708 16.81 27.07 -1.43
N ALA A 709 17.69 27.79 -2.13
CA ALA A 709 17.64 27.93 -3.59
C ALA A 709 17.93 26.63 -4.36
N GLN A 710 18.40 25.59 -3.67
CA GLN A 710 18.65 24.24 -4.17
C GLN A 710 17.51 23.27 -3.80
N GLY A 711 16.40 23.76 -3.23
CA GLY A 711 15.26 22.95 -2.82
C GLY A 711 15.45 22.09 -1.57
N SER A 712 16.61 22.13 -0.90
CA SER A 712 16.84 21.42 0.37
C SER A 712 15.98 22.01 1.49
N LEU A 713 15.52 21.18 2.43
CA LEU A 713 14.75 21.65 3.58
C LEU A 713 15.66 22.41 4.55
N THR A 714 15.21 23.57 5.01
CA THR A 714 15.97 24.43 5.96
C THR A 714 15.23 24.67 7.27
N ALA A 715 13.90 24.72 7.24
CA ALA A 715 13.08 24.83 8.43
C ALA A 715 11.66 24.26 8.23
N HIS A 716 11.11 23.72 9.31
CA HIS A 716 9.68 23.44 9.49
C HIS A 716 9.19 24.22 10.69
N THR A 717 8.05 24.89 10.57
CA THR A 717 7.38 25.60 11.67
C THR A 717 5.99 25.02 11.86
N ASP A 718 5.73 24.52 13.07
CA ASP A 718 4.45 23.90 13.38
C ASP A 718 3.34 24.90 13.72
N ALA A 719 2.12 24.38 13.93
CA ALA A 719 0.93 25.16 14.23
C ALA A 719 0.96 25.96 15.54
N ALA A 720 1.91 25.72 16.44
CA ALA A 720 2.16 26.52 17.63
C ALA A 720 3.29 27.55 17.42
N GLY A 721 3.79 27.69 16.18
CA GLY A 721 4.87 28.61 15.82
C GLY A 721 6.26 28.10 16.23
N ARG A 722 6.42 26.79 16.40
CA ARG A 722 7.65 26.18 16.92
C ARG A 722 8.49 25.69 15.75
N THR A 723 9.69 26.26 15.58
CA THR A 723 10.54 26.01 14.40
C THR A 723 11.64 25.00 14.68
N THR A 724 11.75 23.99 13.83
CA THR A 724 12.89 23.06 13.74
C THR A 724 13.69 23.37 12.49
N HIS A 725 15.01 23.44 12.62
CA HIS A 725 15.96 23.70 11.54
C HIS A 725 16.62 22.41 11.04
N TYR A 726 16.89 22.37 9.74
CA TYR A 726 17.48 21.23 9.05
C TYR A 726 18.73 21.68 8.28
N ALA A 727 19.72 20.80 8.22
CA ALA A 727 20.90 20.92 7.39
C ALA A 727 21.05 19.63 6.58
N GLU A 728 21.10 19.76 5.26
CA GLU A 728 21.19 18.67 4.30
C GLU A 728 22.43 18.88 3.41
N ASP A 729 23.06 17.81 2.95
CA ASP A 729 24.14 17.91 1.95
C ASP A 729 23.59 18.03 0.53
N ARG A 730 24.49 18.13 -0.46
CA ARG A 730 24.12 18.25 -1.88
C ARG A 730 23.43 17.00 -2.47
N TRP A 731 23.37 15.89 -1.73
CA TRP A 731 22.63 14.68 -2.07
C TRP A 731 21.29 14.59 -1.30
N LEU A 732 20.91 15.67 -0.62
CA LEU A 732 19.78 15.77 0.31
C LEU A 732 19.85 14.74 1.46
N ARG A 733 21.08 14.31 1.82
CA ARG A 733 21.32 13.52 3.03
C ARG A 733 21.33 14.45 4.23
N LEU A 734 20.49 14.17 5.22
CA LEU A 734 20.40 14.94 6.46
C LEU A 734 21.74 14.94 7.21
N THR A 735 22.37 16.10 7.39
CA THR A 735 23.63 16.25 8.15
C THR A 735 23.42 16.86 9.53
N GLY A 736 22.32 17.58 9.75
CA GLY A 736 21.97 18.14 11.06
C GLY A 736 20.48 18.44 11.21
N VAL A 737 19.98 18.32 12.45
CA VAL A 737 18.67 18.82 12.89
C VAL A 737 18.89 19.60 14.17
N THR A 738 18.30 20.79 14.28
CA THR A 738 18.31 21.62 15.49
C THR A 738 16.88 22.00 15.85
N ASP A 739 16.40 21.62 17.04
CA ASP A 739 15.03 21.91 17.47
C ASP A 739 14.83 23.34 18.02
N ALA A 740 13.59 23.67 18.38
CA ALA A 740 13.19 25.00 18.85
C ALA A 740 13.80 25.44 20.21
N GLU A 741 14.59 24.60 20.88
CA GLU A 741 15.42 24.95 22.07
C GLU A 741 16.93 24.92 21.75
N GLY A 742 17.30 24.79 20.47
CA GLY A 742 18.70 24.74 20.02
C GLY A 742 19.38 23.38 20.21
N ARG A 743 18.64 22.32 20.53
CA ARG A 743 19.21 20.98 20.73
C ARG A 743 19.44 20.31 19.39
N SER A 744 20.67 19.87 19.16
CA SER A 744 21.11 19.38 17.85
C SER A 744 21.46 17.89 17.82
N THR A 745 21.17 17.25 16.69
CA THR A 745 21.71 15.95 16.31
C THR A 745 22.37 16.08 14.94
N HIS A 746 23.51 15.43 14.75
CA HIS A 746 24.31 15.51 13.53
C HIS A 746 24.60 14.12 12.97
N TRP A 747 24.65 14.02 11.64
CA TRP A 747 24.97 12.79 10.92
C TRP A 747 26.23 13.02 10.08
N GLN A 748 27.02 11.96 9.88
CA GLN A 748 28.25 12.02 9.08
C GLN A 748 28.25 10.90 8.05
N TYR A 749 28.75 11.18 6.84
CA TYR A 749 28.80 10.26 5.70
C TYR A 749 30.24 10.16 5.19
N ARG A 750 31.18 9.73 6.05
CA ARG A 750 32.61 9.70 5.70
C ARG A 750 32.91 8.48 4.82
N PRO A 751 33.39 8.62 3.57
CA PRO A 751 33.87 7.49 2.79
C PRO A 751 35.13 6.86 3.41
N GLY A 752 35.35 5.58 3.10
CA GLY A 752 36.56 4.84 3.47
C GLY A 752 36.39 3.34 3.27
N GLU A 753 37.43 2.56 3.55
CA GLU A 753 37.43 1.09 3.41
C GLU A 753 36.24 0.42 4.13
N SER A 754 35.90 0.90 5.33
CA SER A 754 34.76 0.39 6.11
C SER A 754 33.44 1.17 5.89
N ASN A 755 33.35 1.95 4.81
CA ASN A 755 32.17 2.65 4.33
C ASN A 755 32.34 3.06 2.85
N PRO A 756 32.47 2.08 1.93
CA PRO A 756 32.82 2.37 0.54
C PRO A 756 31.75 3.18 -0.20
N HIS A 757 30.49 3.12 0.27
CA HIS A 757 29.32 3.70 -0.37
C HIS A 757 28.72 4.93 0.34
N GLU A 758 29.53 5.63 1.15
CA GLU A 758 29.15 6.87 1.84
C GLU A 758 27.80 6.81 2.59
N LYS A 759 27.53 5.67 3.23
CA LYS A 759 26.38 5.51 4.12
C LYS A 759 26.68 6.21 5.45
N VAL A 760 25.71 6.30 6.36
CA VAL A 760 25.91 7.01 7.64
C VAL A 760 27.04 6.37 8.42
N SER A 761 28.15 7.07 8.63
CA SER A 761 29.31 6.58 9.40
C SER A 761 29.19 6.88 10.90
N ALA A 762 28.47 7.94 11.27
CA ALA A 762 28.22 8.32 12.66
C ALA A 762 26.94 9.14 12.85
N VAL A 763 26.33 9.01 14.03
CA VAL A 763 25.21 9.83 14.53
C VAL A 763 25.61 10.41 15.88
N ILE A 764 25.58 11.74 16.01
CA ILE A 764 26.10 12.48 17.17
C ILE A 764 24.99 13.33 17.80
N ARG A 765 24.68 13.05 19.06
CA ARG A 765 23.66 13.74 19.88
C ARG A 765 24.26 14.96 20.59
N ALA A 766 23.41 15.84 21.10
CA ALA A 766 23.79 17.11 21.74
C ALA A 766 24.68 16.98 22.99
N ASP A 767 24.72 15.81 23.65
CA ASP A 767 25.63 15.51 24.76
C ASP A 767 27.00 14.97 24.29
N GLY A 768 27.24 14.93 22.97
CA GLY A 768 28.40 14.31 22.36
C GLY A 768 28.41 12.78 22.51
N GLY A 769 27.27 12.14 22.78
CA GLY A 769 27.05 10.73 22.53
C GLY A 769 27.10 10.45 21.04
N ALA A 770 27.96 9.52 20.63
CA ALA A 770 28.22 9.23 19.22
C ALA A 770 28.06 7.73 18.95
N GLU A 771 27.07 7.37 18.16
CA GLU A 771 26.92 6.03 17.59
C GLU A 771 27.68 5.98 16.26
N THR A 772 28.31 4.85 15.96
CA THR A 772 29.15 4.69 14.75
C THR A 772 28.84 3.39 14.03
N PHE A 773 29.03 3.41 12.71
CA PHE A 773 28.62 2.36 11.80
C PHE A 773 29.76 2.04 10.84
N ARG A 774 29.96 0.74 10.56
CA ARG A 774 30.85 0.25 9.51
C ARG A 774 30.09 -0.72 8.63
N TYR A 775 30.49 -0.75 7.37
CA TYR A 775 29.84 -1.51 6.32
C TYR A 775 30.83 -2.47 5.66
N ASP A 776 30.29 -3.51 5.02
CA ASP A 776 31.02 -4.42 4.14
C ASP A 776 31.16 -3.85 2.71
N GLY A 777 31.70 -4.65 1.79
CA GLY A 777 31.98 -4.27 0.40
C GLY A 777 30.75 -3.89 -0.42
N GLU A 778 29.57 -4.41 -0.08
CA GLU A 778 28.28 -4.06 -0.71
C GLU A 778 27.52 -2.99 0.09
N GLY A 779 28.17 -2.43 1.12
CA GLY A 779 27.60 -1.39 1.96
C GLY A 779 26.45 -1.89 2.84
N LYS A 780 26.36 -3.19 3.17
CA LYS A 780 25.46 -3.67 4.23
C LYS A 780 26.16 -3.45 5.58
N ILE A 781 25.41 -3.32 6.66
CA ILE A 781 25.99 -2.98 7.97
C ILE A 781 26.82 -4.17 8.49
N ALA A 782 28.12 -3.99 8.69
CA ALA A 782 29.00 -5.03 9.24
C ALA A 782 29.17 -4.88 10.75
N VAL A 783 29.20 -3.63 11.25
CA VAL A 783 29.36 -3.32 12.68
C VAL A 783 28.56 -2.07 13.05
N HIS A 784 27.76 -2.15 14.12
CA HIS A 784 27.29 -0.99 14.88
C HIS A 784 28.08 -0.91 16.18
N THR A 785 28.55 0.28 16.54
CA THR A 785 29.12 0.56 17.87
C THR A 785 28.35 1.73 18.49
N GLY A 786 27.61 1.44 19.55
CA GLY A 786 26.82 2.41 20.31
C GLY A 786 27.68 3.37 21.14
N ALA A 787 27.03 4.39 21.69
CA ALA A 787 27.70 5.54 22.32
C ALA A 787 28.47 5.24 23.63
N MET A 788 28.45 3.99 24.13
CA MET A 788 29.28 3.52 25.25
C MET A 788 30.24 2.39 24.84
N GLY A 789 30.43 2.14 23.54
CA GLY A 789 31.34 1.12 23.00
C GLY A 789 30.74 -0.27 22.86
N GLN A 790 29.49 -0.47 23.28
CA GLN A 790 28.76 -1.71 22.98
C GLN A 790 28.72 -1.92 21.47
N THR A 791 29.06 -3.12 21.00
CA THR A 791 29.34 -3.36 19.58
C THR A 791 28.63 -4.62 19.09
N THR A 792 27.70 -4.47 18.15
CA THR A 792 27.00 -5.57 17.48
C THR A 792 27.59 -5.78 16.09
N ARG A 793 27.77 -7.04 15.69
CA ARG A 793 28.29 -7.44 14.38
C ARG A 793 27.25 -8.20 13.60
N TYR A 794 27.34 -8.10 12.29
CA TYR A 794 26.43 -8.75 11.35
C TYR A 794 27.27 -9.43 10.25
N ARG A 795 26.76 -10.53 9.70
CA ARG A 795 27.27 -11.10 8.44
C ARG A 795 26.11 -11.39 7.51
N HIS A 796 26.24 -10.94 6.27
CA HIS A 796 25.30 -11.20 5.18
C HIS A 796 25.86 -12.31 4.27
N GLY A 797 24.96 -13.10 3.69
CA GLY A 797 25.24 -14.07 2.62
C GLY A 797 24.66 -13.60 1.29
N ALA A 798 24.62 -14.48 0.29
CA ALA A 798 24.03 -14.17 -1.02
C ALA A 798 22.62 -13.56 -0.89
N PHE A 799 22.33 -12.59 -1.76
CA PHE A 799 21.14 -11.73 -1.72
C PHE A 799 20.94 -10.99 -0.39
N ASP A 800 22.02 -10.49 0.20
CA ASP A 800 22.04 -9.71 1.45
C ASP A 800 21.47 -10.43 2.69
N LEU A 801 21.17 -11.73 2.61
CA LEU A 801 20.48 -12.44 3.68
C LEU A 801 21.34 -12.45 4.95
N LEU A 802 20.83 -11.87 6.03
CA LEU A 802 21.48 -11.80 7.34
C LEU A 802 21.70 -13.21 7.90
N ARG A 803 22.89 -13.77 7.76
CA ARG A 803 23.24 -15.13 8.22
C ARG A 803 23.65 -15.17 9.68
N GLU A 804 24.16 -14.07 10.23
CA GLU A 804 24.70 -14.04 11.59
C GLU A 804 24.57 -12.68 12.25
N VAL A 805 24.19 -12.67 13.53
CA VAL A 805 24.34 -11.54 14.45
C VAL A 805 25.20 -11.97 15.63
N GLU A 806 26.22 -11.18 15.99
CA GLU A 806 26.97 -11.30 17.25
C GLU A 806 26.72 -10.05 18.07
N ASP A 807 26.11 -10.20 19.26
CA ASP A 807 25.86 -9.05 20.14
C ASP A 807 27.10 -8.61 20.95
N ALA A 808 26.97 -7.47 21.61
CA ALA A 808 28.03 -6.84 22.41
C ALA A 808 28.51 -7.65 23.65
N GLY A 809 27.87 -8.79 23.94
CA GLY A 809 28.29 -9.77 24.94
C GLY A 809 28.61 -11.16 24.36
N GLY A 810 28.80 -11.28 23.05
CA GLY A 810 29.19 -12.54 22.38
C GLY A 810 28.07 -13.56 22.16
N GLN A 811 26.79 -13.17 22.24
CA GLN A 811 25.67 -14.06 21.87
C GLN A 811 25.56 -14.08 20.34
N ARG A 812 25.99 -15.20 19.74
CA ARG A 812 25.90 -15.47 18.30
C ARG A 812 24.55 -16.10 17.93
N ILE A 813 23.77 -15.43 17.09
CA ILE A 813 22.54 -15.96 16.49
C ILE A 813 22.79 -16.18 15.01
N VAL A 814 22.56 -17.41 14.54
CA VAL A 814 22.69 -17.84 13.14
C VAL A 814 21.30 -18.00 12.53
N CYS A 815 21.13 -17.52 11.30
CA CYS A 815 19.88 -17.56 10.55
C CYS A 815 20.01 -18.51 9.36
N ASP A 816 19.23 -19.58 9.38
CA ASP A 816 19.13 -20.56 8.30
C ASP A 816 17.88 -20.27 7.45
N TYR A 817 18.02 -20.39 6.13
CA TYR A 817 16.99 -20.07 5.14
C TYR A 817 16.73 -21.26 4.22
N ASP A 818 15.53 -21.38 3.67
CA ASP A 818 15.27 -22.28 2.53
C ASP A 818 15.67 -21.64 1.18
N GLY A 819 15.58 -22.42 0.10
CA GLY A 819 15.96 -21.97 -1.25
C GLY A 819 15.13 -20.78 -1.76
N ALA A 820 13.91 -20.58 -1.25
CA ALA A 820 13.08 -19.41 -1.56
C ALA A 820 13.38 -18.22 -0.63
N ALA A 821 14.56 -18.19 -0.02
CA ALA A 821 15.04 -17.16 0.92
C ALA A 821 14.14 -16.94 2.15
N ARG A 822 13.31 -17.93 2.54
CA ARG A 822 12.44 -17.84 3.72
C ARG A 822 13.20 -18.32 4.96
N LEU A 823 13.15 -17.57 6.05
CA LEU A 823 13.83 -17.91 7.32
C LEU A 823 13.23 -19.20 7.90
N THR A 824 13.98 -20.29 7.97
CA THR A 824 13.49 -21.59 8.47
C THR A 824 13.98 -21.95 9.87
N GLN A 825 15.14 -21.44 10.31
CA GLN A 825 15.65 -21.68 11.65
C GLN A 825 16.49 -20.51 12.17
N LEU A 826 16.34 -20.18 13.44
CA LEU A 826 17.25 -19.34 14.20
C LEU A 826 17.98 -20.24 15.20
N THR A 827 19.30 -20.26 15.17
CA THR A 827 20.12 -21.06 16.09
C THR A 827 20.96 -20.12 16.97
N ARG A 828 20.81 -20.24 18.30
CA ARG A 828 21.55 -19.42 19.28
C ARG A 828 22.57 -20.25 20.09
N SER A 829 23.25 -19.61 21.04
CA SER A 829 24.27 -20.29 21.87
C SER A 829 23.68 -21.48 22.62
N GLY A 830 24.49 -22.53 22.80
CA GLY A 830 24.01 -23.81 23.33
C GLY A 830 23.17 -24.63 22.35
N ASN A 831 23.11 -24.26 21.06
CA ASN A 831 22.39 -24.99 19.99
C ASN A 831 20.86 -25.09 20.24
N GLN A 832 20.30 -24.18 21.05
CA GLN A 832 18.85 -23.93 21.07
C GLN A 832 18.42 -23.35 19.73
N ARG A 833 17.22 -23.72 19.29
CA ARG A 833 16.70 -23.42 17.95
C ARG A 833 15.23 -22.98 18.03
N TRP A 834 14.88 -21.94 17.29
CA TRP A 834 13.50 -21.66 16.85
C TRP A 834 13.41 -22.15 15.41
N ARG A 835 12.36 -22.90 15.05
CA ARG A 835 12.11 -23.34 13.66
C ARG A 835 10.79 -22.81 13.15
N LEU A 836 10.76 -22.48 11.86
CA LEU A 836 9.59 -22.03 11.13
C LEU A 836 9.32 -23.02 9.99
N TYR A 837 8.06 -23.40 9.83
CA TYR A 837 7.61 -24.39 8.86
C TYR A 837 6.60 -23.75 7.91
N TYR A 838 6.91 -23.75 6.62
CA TYR A 838 6.04 -23.24 5.57
C TYR A 838 5.26 -24.38 4.89
N ASP A 839 4.06 -24.08 4.40
CA ASP A 839 3.38 -24.94 3.42
C ASP A 839 3.94 -24.72 2.01
N ALA A 840 3.50 -25.55 1.05
CA ALA A 840 3.97 -25.47 -0.33
C ALA A 840 3.61 -24.14 -1.04
N ALA A 841 2.69 -23.33 -0.51
CA ALA A 841 2.41 -21.99 -1.02
C ALA A 841 3.16 -20.89 -0.24
N GLY A 842 4.24 -21.25 0.47
CA GLY A 842 5.11 -20.34 1.20
C GLY A 842 4.48 -19.74 2.46
N GLN A 843 3.35 -20.25 2.93
CA GLN A 843 2.60 -19.66 4.04
C GLN A 843 3.00 -20.34 5.35
N LEU A 844 3.22 -19.58 6.44
CA LEU A 844 3.61 -20.17 7.73
C LEU A 844 2.51 -21.16 8.19
N ALA A 845 2.91 -22.43 8.33
CA ALA A 845 2.07 -23.57 8.67
C ALA A 845 2.39 -24.13 10.07
N GLY A 846 3.56 -23.79 10.64
CA GLY A 846 3.86 -24.08 12.04
C GLY A 846 5.18 -23.48 12.51
N GLU A 847 5.43 -23.57 13.81
CA GLU A 847 6.68 -23.13 14.44
C GLU A 847 7.00 -24.01 15.67
N ASP A 848 8.29 -24.24 15.91
CA ASP A 848 8.82 -24.75 17.18
C ASP A 848 9.62 -23.62 17.84
N ASP A 849 9.20 -23.12 19.01
CA ASP A 849 9.89 -22.01 19.69
C ASP A 849 11.21 -22.45 20.37
N TRP A 850 11.94 -21.49 20.98
CA TRP A 850 13.19 -21.75 21.73
C TRP A 850 13.06 -22.78 22.87
N SER A 851 11.83 -23.09 23.29
CA SER A 851 11.49 -24.06 24.33
C SER A 851 11.09 -25.43 23.76
N GLY A 852 11.03 -25.57 22.43
CA GLY A 852 10.56 -26.76 21.72
C GLY A 852 9.03 -26.90 21.73
N ARG A 853 8.27 -25.83 22.02
CA ARG A 853 6.80 -25.87 21.96
C ARG A 853 6.34 -25.68 20.52
N ARG A 854 5.56 -26.63 20.00
CA ARG A 854 5.01 -26.58 18.64
C ARG A 854 3.67 -25.87 18.59
N THR A 855 3.53 -24.91 17.68
CA THR A 855 2.25 -24.35 17.23
C THR A 855 2.03 -24.69 15.76
N VAL A 856 0.80 -25.01 15.35
CA VAL A 856 0.46 -25.35 13.95
C VAL A 856 -0.69 -24.47 13.47
N TYR A 857 -0.58 -23.97 12.25
CA TYR A 857 -1.51 -23.05 11.61
C TYR A 857 -2.18 -23.76 10.42
N ARG A 858 -3.51 -23.85 10.42
CA ARG A 858 -4.29 -24.38 9.27
C ARG A 858 -5.12 -23.27 8.64
N ARG A 859 -5.25 -23.33 7.32
CA ARG A 859 -5.82 -22.26 6.50
C ARG A 859 -7.05 -22.77 5.73
N ASP A 860 -7.94 -21.84 5.39
CA ASP A 860 -9.05 -22.12 4.47
C ASP A 860 -8.58 -22.09 3.00
N GLU A 861 -9.52 -22.38 2.08
CA GLU A 861 -9.28 -22.33 0.64
C GLU A 861 -8.83 -20.94 0.15
N GLN A 862 -9.10 -19.87 0.91
CA GLN A 862 -8.63 -18.50 0.62
C GLN A 862 -7.26 -18.18 1.26
N GLY A 863 -6.60 -19.15 1.91
CA GLY A 863 -5.31 -18.97 2.60
C GLY A 863 -5.39 -18.23 3.93
N ARG A 864 -6.60 -17.91 4.41
CA ARG A 864 -6.82 -17.20 5.68
C ARG A 864 -6.70 -18.18 6.83
N LEU A 865 -6.21 -17.73 7.98
CA LEU A 865 -6.14 -18.56 9.19
C LEU A 865 -7.56 -19.04 9.59
N ALA A 866 -7.71 -20.36 9.70
CA ALA A 866 -8.95 -21.08 10.00
C ALA A 866 -8.84 -21.90 11.30
N GLU A 867 -7.68 -22.52 11.56
CA GLU A 867 -7.37 -23.14 12.86
C GLU A 867 -5.97 -22.76 13.35
N LYS A 868 -5.82 -22.57 14.67
CA LYS A 868 -4.52 -22.57 15.36
C LYS A 868 -4.50 -23.72 16.37
N VAL A 869 -3.67 -24.73 16.12
CA VAL A 869 -3.42 -25.84 17.06
C VAL A 869 -2.25 -25.47 17.96
N ARG A 870 -2.42 -25.74 19.25
CA ARG A 870 -1.54 -25.26 20.31
C ARG A 870 -0.61 -26.36 20.87
N PRO A 871 0.44 -25.99 21.63
CA PRO A 871 1.36 -26.95 22.25
C PRO A 871 0.72 -27.98 23.20
N ASP A 872 -0.45 -27.69 23.78
CA ASP A 872 -1.25 -28.62 24.60
C ASP A 872 -2.26 -29.46 23.79
N GLY A 873 -2.29 -29.28 22.46
CA GLY A 873 -3.23 -29.93 21.54
C GLY A 873 -4.57 -29.20 21.37
N SER A 874 -4.85 -28.17 22.18
CA SER A 874 -6.07 -27.36 22.05
C SER A 874 -6.11 -26.60 20.72
N VAL A 875 -7.32 -26.27 20.24
CA VAL A 875 -7.52 -25.67 18.91
C VAL A 875 -8.38 -24.42 18.99
N TRP A 876 -7.89 -23.29 18.49
CA TRP A 876 -8.71 -22.11 18.22
C TRP A 876 -9.23 -22.18 16.78
N ARG A 877 -10.54 -21.97 16.60
CA ARG A 877 -11.24 -22.03 15.30
C ARG A 877 -11.78 -20.65 14.94
N TYR A 878 -11.54 -20.19 13.71
CA TYR A 878 -11.90 -18.85 13.24
C TYR A 878 -13.07 -18.90 12.26
N ALA A 879 -14.23 -18.39 12.67
CA ALA A 879 -15.38 -18.15 11.78
C ALA A 879 -15.33 -16.72 11.22
N ARG A 880 -15.86 -16.55 9.99
CA ARG A 880 -15.87 -15.29 9.26
C ARG A 880 -17.23 -15.04 8.61
N ASP A 881 -17.53 -13.78 8.30
CA ASP A 881 -18.63 -13.42 7.41
C ASP A 881 -18.22 -13.45 5.93
N GLU A 882 -19.17 -13.15 5.04
CA GLU A 882 -18.98 -13.02 3.58
C GLU A 882 -17.81 -12.06 3.24
N PHE A 883 -17.71 -10.94 3.95
CA PHE A 883 -16.64 -9.95 3.83
C PHE A 883 -15.29 -10.41 4.42
N GLY A 884 -15.21 -11.63 4.96
CA GLY A 884 -13.99 -12.23 5.52
C GLY A 884 -13.58 -11.72 6.90
N ARG A 885 -14.39 -10.86 7.54
CA ARG A 885 -14.15 -10.32 8.89
C ARG A 885 -14.36 -11.44 9.91
N VAL A 886 -13.54 -11.49 10.96
CA VAL A 886 -13.71 -12.52 12.00
C VAL A 886 -14.98 -12.24 12.79
N THR A 887 -15.91 -13.20 12.79
CA THR A 887 -17.20 -13.12 13.51
C THR A 887 -17.20 -13.97 14.78
N THR A 888 -16.38 -15.04 14.84
CA THR A 888 -16.19 -15.82 16.06
C THR A 888 -14.79 -16.44 16.12
N ILE A 889 -14.19 -16.47 17.31
CA ILE A 889 -13.05 -17.31 17.66
C ILE A 889 -13.51 -18.30 18.73
N THR A 890 -13.47 -19.59 18.43
CA THR A 890 -13.93 -20.68 19.32
C THR A 890 -12.73 -21.44 19.87
N GLY A 891 -12.60 -21.51 21.19
CA GLY A 891 -11.73 -22.44 21.91
C GLY A 891 -12.46 -23.70 22.34
N GLU A 892 -11.93 -24.42 23.32
CA GLU A 892 -12.54 -25.64 23.88
C GLU A 892 -13.80 -25.36 24.71
N ARG A 893 -13.83 -24.20 25.39
CA ARG A 893 -14.82 -23.83 26.41
C ARG A 893 -15.27 -22.38 26.35
N GLN A 894 -14.58 -21.52 25.60
CA GLN A 894 -14.96 -20.13 25.38
C GLN A 894 -15.19 -19.83 23.89
N GLN A 895 -16.06 -18.86 23.60
CA GLN A 895 -16.18 -18.22 22.29
C GLN A 895 -16.06 -16.71 22.44
N LEU A 896 -15.22 -16.08 21.62
CA LEU A 896 -15.21 -14.63 21.42
C LEU A 896 -16.02 -14.35 20.15
N ARG A 897 -17.07 -13.51 20.22
CA ARG A 897 -17.90 -13.16 19.06
C ARG A 897 -17.79 -11.66 18.76
N TYR A 898 -17.86 -11.31 17.47
CA TYR A 898 -17.70 -9.92 17.01
C TYR A 898 -18.79 -9.55 16.00
N GLY A 899 -19.52 -8.47 16.29
CA GLY A 899 -20.51 -7.88 15.40
C GLY A 899 -19.93 -6.69 14.64
N TRP A 900 -20.30 -6.53 13.37
CA TRP A 900 -19.75 -5.53 12.45
C TRP A 900 -20.86 -4.84 11.67
N ASP A 901 -20.74 -3.53 11.42
CA ASP A 901 -21.72 -2.77 10.62
C ASP A 901 -21.40 -2.77 9.11
N ARG A 902 -22.22 -2.05 8.33
CA ARG A 902 -22.02 -1.85 6.88
C ARG A 902 -20.77 -1.03 6.51
N TYR A 903 -20.12 -0.41 7.50
CA TYR A 903 -18.90 0.40 7.38
C TYR A 903 -17.66 -0.35 7.90
N ASP A 904 -17.73 -1.68 8.09
CA ASP A 904 -16.66 -2.50 8.69
C ASP A 904 -16.18 -1.98 10.05
N ARG A 905 -17.03 -1.28 10.80
CA ARG A 905 -16.76 -0.88 12.18
C ARG A 905 -17.29 -1.98 13.08
N MET A 906 -16.51 -2.37 14.09
CA MET A 906 -16.98 -3.30 15.10
C MET A 906 -18.04 -2.59 15.94
N VAL A 907 -19.21 -3.20 16.10
CA VAL A 907 -20.34 -2.68 16.89
C VAL A 907 -20.64 -3.53 18.12
N SER A 908 -20.14 -4.77 18.19
CA SER A 908 -20.14 -5.55 19.41
C SER A 908 -18.93 -6.49 19.52
N ALA A 909 -18.54 -6.78 20.76
CA ALA A 909 -17.53 -7.79 21.09
C ALA A 909 -17.97 -8.54 22.36
N GLU A 910 -18.13 -9.86 22.28
CA GLU A 910 -18.82 -10.67 23.29
C GLU A 910 -17.99 -11.88 23.71
N VAL A 911 -18.06 -12.24 25.00
CA VAL A 911 -17.47 -13.48 25.54
C VAL A 911 -18.57 -14.40 26.00
N TYR A 912 -18.55 -15.62 25.47
CA TYR A 912 -19.42 -16.72 25.85
C TYR A 912 -18.61 -17.85 26.49
N GLU A 913 -19.16 -18.48 27.53
CA GLU A 913 -18.55 -19.64 28.21
C GLU A 913 -19.48 -20.85 28.20
N PHE A 914 -18.90 -22.03 27.97
CA PHE A 914 -19.61 -23.29 27.98
C PHE A 914 -20.07 -23.68 29.39
N SER A 915 -21.37 -23.94 29.53
CA SER A 915 -22.04 -24.22 30.80
C SER A 915 -21.79 -25.65 31.27
N ASP A 916 -21.01 -25.85 32.33
CA ASP A 916 -20.88 -27.16 33.00
C ASP A 916 -22.21 -27.68 33.56
N ALA A 917 -23.17 -26.78 33.84
CA ALA A 917 -24.46 -27.12 34.44
C ALA A 917 -25.48 -27.66 33.42
N THR A 918 -25.38 -27.28 32.14
CA THR A 918 -26.28 -27.80 31.08
C THR A 918 -25.57 -28.69 30.06
N GLN A 919 -24.24 -28.62 29.99
CA GLN A 919 -23.36 -29.37 29.06
C GLN A 919 -23.76 -29.26 27.58
N LYS A 920 -24.48 -28.20 27.21
CA LYS A 920 -24.97 -27.96 25.85
C LYS A 920 -24.92 -26.48 25.44
N ASP A 921 -25.07 -25.57 26.40
CA ASP A 921 -25.28 -24.15 26.10
C ASP A 921 -24.06 -23.30 26.43
N TYR A 922 -23.93 -22.20 25.68
CA TYR A 922 -22.95 -21.15 25.91
C TYR A 922 -23.63 -19.94 26.57
N THR A 923 -23.16 -19.54 27.75
CA THR A 923 -23.67 -18.40 28.51
C THR A 923 -22.84 -17.15 28.20
N LEU A 924 -23.49 -16.03 27.87
CA LEU A 924 -22.83 -14.73 27.72
C LEU A 924 -22.28 -14.27 29.09
N THR A 925 -20.98 -14.02 29.19
CA THR A 925 -20.31 -13.59 30.44
C THR A 925 -19.71 -12.19 30.39
N SER A 926 -19.52 -11.63 29.21
CA SER A 926 -19.20 -10.20 29.02
C SER A 926 -19.65 -9.73 27.63
N ARG A 927 -20.09 -8.48 27.52
CA ARG A 927 -20.49 -7.81 26.28
C ARG A 927 -19.94 -6.39 26.25
N ILE A 928 -19.41 -6.03 25.09
CA ILE A 928 -19.11 -4.65 24.70
C ILE A 928 -20.00 -4.30 23.51
N THR A 929 -20.58 -3.10 23.49
CA THR A 929 -21.15 -2.47 22.29
C THR A 929 -20.44 -1.15 22.00
N LEU A 930 -20.33 -0.80 20.70
CA LEU A 930 -19.54 0.33 20.20
C LEU A 930 -20.39 1.17 19.23
N GLU A 931 -20.53 2.45 19.54
CA GLU A 931 -21.30 3.43 18.76
C GLU A 931 -20.38 4.42 18.07
N TRP A 932 -20.72 4.82 16.84
CA TRP A 932 -19.85 5.57 15.95
C TRP A 932 -20.59 6.68 15.23
N ASP A 933 -20.01 7.87 15.11
CA ASP A 933 -20.59 8.98 14.35
C ASP A 933 -20.50 8.79 12.82
N ASP A 934 -21.13 9.70 12.07
CA ASP A 934 -21.11 9.71 10.60
C ASP A 934 -19.71 10.03 10.02
N ARG A 935 -18.80 10.55 10.85
CA ARG A 935 -17.37 10.75 10.53
C ARG A 935 -16.51 9.52 10.89
N HIS A 936 -17.16 8.42 11.29
CA HIS A 936 -16.57 7.14 11.67
C HIS A 936 -15.64 7.17 12.90
N ARG A 937 -15.89 8.09 13.85
CA ARG A 937 -15.23 8.18 15.15
C ARG A 937 -16.08 7.47 16.22
N LEU A 938 -15.44 6.80 17.19
CA LEU A 938 -16.11 6.08 18.28
C LEU A 938 -16.71 7.08 19.28
N VAL A 939 -18.04 7.22 19.35
CA VAL A 939 -18.72 8.18 20.24
C VAL A 939 -19.27 7.58 21.52
N ALA A 940 -19.46 6.26 21.58
CA ALA A 940 -19.67 5.57 22.87
C ALA A 940 -19.16 4.12 22.86
N GLU A 941 -18.81 3.65 24.05
CA GLU A 941 -18.52 2.25 24.37
C GLU A 941 -19.36 1.88 25.60
N GLU A 942 -20.14 0.80 25.54
CA GLU A 942 -20.80 0.24 26.73
C GLU A 942 -20.21 -1.13 27.03
N GLN A 943 -19.67 -1.31 28.24
CA GLN A 943 -19.01 -2.53 28.71
C GLN A 943 -19.81 -3.11 29.88
N ASP A 944 -20.41 -4.28 29.69
CA ASP A 944 -21.19 -5.00 30.71
C ASP A 944 -22.30 -4.14 31.37
N GLY A 945 -22.87 -3.19 30.62
CA GLY A 945 -23.88 -2.22 31.08
C GLY A 945 -23.32 -0.90 31.63
N GLN A 946 -22.00 -0.70 31.63
CA GLN A 946 -21.37 0.58 32.00
C GLN A 946 -20.99 1.36 30.75
N ARG A 947 -21.62 2.53 30.55
CA ARG A 947 -21.44 3.38 29.37
C ARG A 947 -20.32 4.40 29.56
N THR A 948 -19.51 4.56 28.53
CA THR A 948 -18.48 5.59 28.33
C THR A 948 -18.81 6.34 27.05
N GLU A 949 -18.91 7.67 27.11
CA GLU A 949 -19.21 8.54 25.97
C GLU A 949 -18.00 9.42 25.62
N TYR A 950 -17.73 9.58 24.32
CA TYR A 950 -16.55 10.27 23.79
C TYR A 950 -16.96 11.50 22.98
N ARG A 951 -16.23 12.63 23.16
CA ARG A 951 -16.44 13.85 22.37
C ARG A 951 -15.14 14.31 21.73
N TYR A 952 -15.26 14.87 20.53
CA TYR A 952 -14.14 15.30 19.69
C TYR A 952 -14.34 16.73 19.18
N ASP A 953 -13.25 17.43 18.88
CA ASP A 953 -13.30 18.65 18.05
C ASP A 953 -13.35 18.33 16.54
N GLU A 954 -13.29 19.36 15.70
CA GLU A 954 -13.23 19.20 14.24
C GLU A 954 -11.94 18.52 13.78
N ALA A 955 -10.80 18.81 14.43
CA ALA A 955 -9.52 18.13 14.17
C ALA A 955 -9.51 16.64 14.59
N GLY A 956 -10.58 16.13 15.21
CA GLY A 956 -10.69 14.74 15.67
C GLY A 956 -9.94 14.44 16.97
N ARG A 957 -9.54 15.47 17.74
CA ARG A 957 -8.88 15.34 19.04
C ARG A 957 -9.92 15.08 20.12
N LEU A 958 -9.63 14.19 21.09
CA LEU A 958 -10.58 13.73 22.12
C LEU A 958 -10.79 14.77 23.24
N THR A 959 -11.63 15.78 22.98
CA THR A 959 -11.94 16.88 23.92
C THR A 959 -12.80 16.47 25.12
N GLY A 960 -13.52 15.35 25.08
CA GLY A 960 -14.37 14.92 26.19
C GLY A 960 -14.49 13.41 26.38
N THR A 961 -14.69 13.00 27.62
CA THR A 961 -14.98 11.63 28.05
C THR A 961 -15.94 11.68 29.22
N LYS A 962 -17.07 10.97 29.16
CA LYS A 962 -18.05 10.88 30.25
C LYS A 962 -18.28 9.41 30.61
N THR A 963 -18.25 9.08 31.90
CA THR A 963 -18.45 7.73 32.46
C THR A 963 -19.53 7.78 33.54
N ALA A 964 -19.83 6.65 34.20
CA ALA A 964 -20.69 6.62 35.37
C ALA A 964 -20.13 7.44 36.55
N ASP A 965 -18.81 7.52 36.68
CA ASP A 965 -18.11 8.24 37.76
C ASP A 965 -17.92 9.75 37.46
N GLY A 966 -18.44 10.27 36.34
CA GLY A 966 -18.43 11.69 36.00
C GLY A 966 -17.83 12.01 34.63
N GLU A 967 -17.24 13.20 34.48
CA GLU A 967 -16.77 13.71 33.19
C GLU A 967 -15.31 14.21 33.27
N THR A 968 -14.54 13.91 32.23
CA THR A 968 -13.21 14.45 31.93
C THR A 968 -13.24 15.24 30.63
N GLN A 969 -12.75 16.48 30.64
CA GLN A 969 -12.57 17.32 29.45
C GLN A 969 -11.08 17.58 29.18
N ARG A 970 -10.69 17.84 27.93
CA ARG A 970 -9.29 18.03 27.50
C ARG A 970 -9.15 19.25 26.60
N GLU A 971 -8.18 20.11 26.92
CA GLU A 971 -7.80 21.31 26.18
C GLU A 971 -6.47 21.04 25.45
N TYR A 972 -6.33 21.52 24.21
CA TYR A 972 -5.15 21.30 23.36
C TYR A 972 -4.64 22.62 22.78
N ASP A 973 -3.34 22.72 22.48
CA ASP A 973 -2.79 23.76 21.61
C ASP A 973 -3.09 23.49 20.12
N ALA A 974 -2.79 24.47 19.27
CA ALA A 974 -2.99 24.35 17.82
C ALA A 974 -2.18 23.22 17.16
N SER A 975 -1.15 22.69 17.83
CA SER A 975 -0.37 21.51 17.40
C SER A 975 -0.82 20.20 18.04
N GLY A 976 -1.96 20.17 18.75
CA GLY A 976 -2.48 18.95 19.38
C GLY A 976 -1.78 18.54 20.68
N VAL A 977 -0.97 19.41 21.29
CA VAL A 977 -0.39 19.17 22.63
C VAL A 977 -1.42 19.49 23.71
N LEU A 978 -1.66 18.55 24.62
CA LEU A 978 -2.56 18.73 25.77
C LEU A 978 -2.08 19.90 26.66
N THR A 979 -2.90 20.94 26.81
CA THR A 979 -2.62 22.13 27.64
C THR A 979 -3.33 22.09 28.98
N ALA A 980 -4.49 21.43 29.08
CA ALA A 980 -5.13 21.11 30.34
C ALA A 980 -6.02 19.86 30.23
N TYR A 981 -6.34 19.25 31.37
CA TYR A 981 -7.56 18.45 31.51
C TYR A 981 -8.36 18.91 32.72
N ARG A 982 -9.69 18.77 32.65
CA ARG A 982 -10.64 18.97 33.76
C ARG A 982 -11.27 17.63 34.08
N SER A 983 -11.57 17.34 35.34
CA SER A 983 -12.43 16.23 35.71
C SER A 983 -13.11 16.49 37.05
N ASN A 984 -14.44 16.34 37.10
CA ASN A 984 -15.24 16.42 38.32
C ASN A 984 -14.93 17.64 39.24
N GLY A 985 -14.81 18.85 38.68
CA GLY A 985 -14.52 20.09 39.43
C GLY A 985 -13.02 20.36 39.71
N HIS A 986 -12.13 19.49 39.23
CA HIS A 986 -10.68 19.62 39.36
C HIS A 986 -10.03 19.87 38.00
N ARG A 987 -9.11 20.84 37.89
CA ARG A 987 -8.34 21.11 36.67
C ARG A 987 -6.85 20.88 36.87
N MET A 988 -6.19 20.34 35.85
CA MET A 988 -4.74 20.17 35.77
C MET A 988 -4.23 20.89 34.52
N GLU A 989 -3.39 21.91 34.71
CA GLU A 989 -2.75 22.70 33.66
C GLU A 989 -1.36 22.11 33.31
N PHE A 990 -0.96 22.11 32.04
CA PHE A 990 0.32 21.57 31.57
C PHE A 990 1.16 22.63 30.84
N GLY A 991 2.15 23.19 31.52
CA GLY A 991 3.15 24.04 30.89
C GLY A 991 4.09 23.21 30.02
N HIS A 992 4.51 23.75 28.87
CA HIS A 992 5.35 23.06 27.88
C HIS A 992 6.55 23.92 27.43
N THR A 993 7.62 23.27 26.97
CA THR A 993 8.78 23.87 26.31
C THR A 993 8.50 24.14 24.82
N ARG A 994 9.39 24.88 24.14
CA ARG A 994 9.26 25.21 22.71
C ARG A 994 9.22 24.02 21.74
N PRO A 995 9.64 22.78 22.05
CA PRO A 995 9.42 21.60 21.20
C PRO A 995 8.27 20.73 21.73
N GLY A 996 7.41 21.28 22.60
CA GLY A 996 6.25 20.57 23.14
C GLY A 996 6.59 19.47 24.14
N GLN A 997 7.72 19.54 24.88
CA GLN A 997 7.96 18.67 26.04
C GLN A 997 7.32 19.28 27.29
N GLU A 998 6.78 18.46 28.18
CA GLU A 998 6.07 18.93 29.37
C GLU A 998 7.07 19.55 30.36
N ARG A 999 6.89 20.82 30.73
CA ARG A 999 7.73 21.59 31.67
C ARG A 999 7.12 21.66 33.06
N SER A 1000 5.80 21.69 33.18
CA SER A 1000 5.13 21.77 34.48
C SER A 1000 3.71 21.19 34.46
N ARG A 1001 3.23 20.81 35.66
CA ARG A 1001 1.85 20.44 35.95
C ARG A 1001 1.35 21.29 37.11
N ARG A 1002 0.14 21.86 37.03
CA ARG A 1002 -0.44 22.67 38.11
C ARG A 1002 -1.90 22.29 38.35
N TYR A 1003 -2.22 21.88 39.57
CA TYR A 1003 -3.60 21.66 39.99
C TYR A 1003 -4.28 23.00 40.27
N ARG A 1004 -5.55 23.11 39.88
CA ARG A 1004 -6.47 24.18 40.24
C ARG A 1004 -7.83 23.59 40.64
N PRO A 1005 -8.46 24.03 41.74
CA PRO A 1005 -9.90 23.87 41.88
C PRO A 1005 -10.61 24.73 40.82
N GLU A 1006 -11.80 24.33 40.35
CA GLU A 1006 -12.59 25.18 39.44
C GLU A 1006 -13.43 26.21 40.20
N ASP A 1007 -13.84 25.90 41.43
CA ASP A 1007 -14.43 26.82 42.39
C ASP A 1007 -13.42 27.05 43.54
N GLU A 1008 -12.65 28.13 43.43
CA GLU A 1008 -11.61 28.47 44.42
C GLU A 1008 -12.23 28.93 45.75
N GLU A 1009 -13.39 29.60 45.75
CA GLU A 1009 -14.05 30.09 46.97
C GLU A 1009 -14.60 28.93 47.81
N SER A 1010 -15.34 28.00 47.18
CA SER A 1010 -15.86 26.80 47.84
C SER A 1010 -14.72 25.86 48.26
N TRP A 1011 -13.65 25.75 47.49
CA TRP A 1011 -12.48 24.95 47.87
C TRP A 1011 -11.73 25.52 49.08
N LEU A 1012 -11.53 26.85 49.14
CA LEU A 1012 -10.97 27.53 50.32
C LEU A 1012 -11.87 27.36 51.55
N ALA A 1013 -13.19 27.53 51.39
CA ALA A 1013 -14.16 27.34 52.46
C ALA A 1013 -14.19 25.89 53.01
N GLN A 1014 -13.94 24.89 52.16
CA GLN A 1014 -13.84 23.48 52.55
C GLN A 1014 -12.44 23.09 53.09
N THR A 1015 -11.40 23.87 52.83
CA THR A 1015 -10.00 23.58 53.22
C THR A 1015 -9.34 24.66 54.11
N PRO A 1016 -10.03 25.24 55.13
CA PRO A 1016 -9.63 26.47 55.83
C PRO A 1016 -8.31 26.40 56.63
N LEU A 1017 -7.67 25.23 56.69
CA LEU A 1017 -6.39 24.99 57.34
C LEU A 1017 -5.24 24.69 56.35
N ASN A 1018 -5.52 24.49 55.06
CA ASN A 1018 -4.50 24.10 54.07
C ASN A 1018 -4.84 24.53 52.63
N HIS A 1019 -4.78 25.85 52.37
CA HIS A 1019 -4.99 26.47 51.06
C HIS A 1019 -3.87 26.17 50.02
N ALA A 1020 -3.33 24.96 49.97
CA ALA A 1020 -2.15 24.60 49.20
C ALA A 1020 -2.46 23.64 48.03
N VAL A 1021 -2.14 24.06 46.80
CA VAL A 1021 -2.35 23.29 45.57
C VAL A 1021 -1.07 22.59 45.09
N TYR A 1022 -1.22 21.44 44.45
CA TYR A 1022 -0.11 20.68 43.88
C TYR A 1022 0.46 21.33 42.61
N ILE A 1023 1.79 21.40 42.53
CA ILE A 1023 2.51 21.83 41.34
C ILE A 1023 3.81 21.02 41.19
N GLN A 1024 4.06 20.55 39.97
CA GLN A 1024 5.30 19.94 39.55
C GLN A 1024 5.99 20.83 38.50
N GLU A 1025 7.29 21.05 38.63
CA GLU A 1025 8.14 21.50 37.53
C GLU A 1025 9.11 20.38 37.13
N GLN A 1026 9.55 20.38 35.87
CA GLN A 1026 10.63 19.50 35.41
C GLN A 1026 11.49 20.14 34.32
N GLY A 1027 12.77 19.78 34.32
CA GLY A 1027 13.75 20.18 33.32
C GLY A 1027 14.29 18.99 32.56
N HIS A 1028 14.78 19.25 31.34
CA HIS A 1028 15.41 18.27 30.48
C HIS A 1028 16.87 18.62 30.24
N ASP A 1029 17.68 17.62 29.92
CA ASP A 1029 19.05 17.84 29.45
C ASP A 1029 19.10 18.24 27.96
N VAL A 1030 20.32 18.42 27.45
CA VAL A 1030 20.57 18.79 26.04
C VAL A 1030 20.06 17.75 25.03
N CYS A 1031 19.79 16.51 25.45
CA CYS A 1031 19.21 15.45 24.62
C CYS A 1031 17.69 15.28 24.84
N GLY A 1032 17.07 16.13 25.67
CA GLY A 1032 15.64 16.05 25.97
C GLY A 1032 15.26 14.94 26.95
N ARG A 1033 16.22 14.32 27.65
CA ARG A 1033 15.97 13.37 28.74
C ARG A 1033 15.65 14.16 30.02
N THR A 1034 14.70 13.71 30.83
CA THR A 1034 14.35 14.40 32.09
C THR A 1034 15.56 14.46 33.02
N ALA A 1035 16.07 15.66 33.32
CA ALA A 1035 17.26 15.88 34.14
C ALA A 1035 16.91 16.11 35.61
N TRP A 1036 15.78 16.78 35.89
CA TRP A 1036 15.26 16.98 37.24
C TRP A 1036 13.74 17.13 37.26
N GLN A 1037 13.12 16.79 38.39
CA GLN A 1037 11.71 17.01 38.68
C GLN A 1037 11.55 17.57 40.10
N ARG A 1038 10.74 18.61 40.28
CA ARG A 1038 10.43 19.23 41.57
C ARG A 1038 8.94 19.17 41.83
N ALA A 1039 8.52 18.32 42.76
CA ALA A 1039 7.15 18.33 43.28
C ALA A 1039 7.06 19.31 44.46
N GLY A 1040 6.02 20.13 44.48
CA GLY A 1040 5.83 21.15 45.51
C GLY A 1040 4.38 21.51 45.74
N ALA A 1041 4.19 22.44 46.66
CA ALA A 1041 2.91 23.04 46.94
C ALA A 1041 2.98 24.57 46.80
N GLU A 1042 1.91 25.17 46.31
CA GLU A 1042 1.73 26.61 46.18
C GLU A 1042 0.52 27.02 47.02
N ARG A 1043 0.60 28.10 47.80
CA ARG A 1043 -0.55 28.61 48.56
C ARG A 1043 -1.36 29.59 47.73
N LEU A 1044 -2.68 29.35 47.67
CA LEU A 1044 -3.66 30.27 47.12
C LEU A 1044 -3.88 31.46 48.08
N ALA A 1045 -4.26 32.61 47.53
CA ALA A 1045 -4.22 33.89 48.24
C ALA A 1045 -5.58 34.25 48.86
N GLY A 1046 -5.88 33.70 50.04
CA GLY A 1046 -7.14 33.95 50.76
C GLY A 1046 -7.04 34.26 52.26
N SER A 1047 -5.84 34.24 52.87
CA SER A 1047 -5.68 34.40 54.32
C SER A 1047 -4.31 34.98 54.71
N HIS A 1048 -4.29 36.25 55.14
CA HIS A 1048 -3.12 37.07 55.49
C HIS A 1048 -2.11 37.35 54.36
N GLU A 1049 -1.48 38.51 54.44
CA GLU A 1049 -0.46 39.01 53.52
C GLU A 1049 0.82 38.15 53.58
N SER A 1050 0.85 37.06 52.81
CA SER A 1050 2.07 36.29 52.55
C SER A 1050 2.08 35.85 51.10
N VAL A 1051 3.19 36.12 50.41
CA VAL A 1051 3.30 35.95 48.95
C VAL A 1051 2.96 34.52 48.54
N ALA A 1052 2.04 34.39 47.57
CA ALA A 1052 1.77 33.15 46.86
C ALA A 1052 3.07 32.66 46.21
N SER A 1053 3.75 31.76 46.93
CA SER A 1053 5.11 31.33 46.65
C SER A 1053 5.14 29.82 46.59
N TRP A 1054 5.44 29.28 45.40
CA TRP A 1054 5.70 27.86 45.22
C TRP A 1054 6.83 27.41 46.13
N ARG A 1055 6.62 26.30 46.84
CA ARG A 1055 7.61 25.67 47.70
C ARG A 1055 7.81 24.22 47.24
N PRO A 1056 8.94 23.87 46.62
CA PRO A 1056 9.28 22.47 46.39
C PRO A 1056 9.39 21.74 47.73
N LEU A 1057 8.82 20.54 47.77
CA LEU A 1057 8.86 19.63 48.92
C LEU A 1057 10.07 18.70 48.82
N GLY A 1058 10.47 18.36 47.59
CA GLY A 1058 11.72 17.69 47.26
C GLY A 1058 12.07 17.85 45.77
N GLU A 1059 13.29 17.45 45.41
CA GLU A 1059 13.81 17.47 44.05
C GLU A 1059 14.39 16.11 43.68
N HIS A 1060 13.90 15.51 42.60
CA HIS A 1060 14.52 14.35 41.97
C HIS A 1060 15.51 14.82 40.91
N ARG A 1061 16.72 14.25 40.88
CA ARG A 1061 17.72 14.46 39.82
C ARG A 1061 18.05 13.16 39.12
N TYR A 1062 18.33 13.22 37.83
CA TYR A 1062 18.57 12.05 36.98
C TYR A 1062 19.87 12.26 36.18
N ALA A 1063 20.83 11.36 36.39
CA ALA A 1063 22.06 11.31 35.62
C ALA A 1063 21.94 10.24 34.53
N TRP A 1064 22.35 10.60 33.31
CA TRP A 1064 22.24 9.78 32.11
C TRP A 1064 23.62 9.59 31.49
N ASP A 1065 23.87 8.41 30.90
CA ASP A 1065 25.03 8.22 30.04
C ASP A 1065 24.76 8.57 28.58
N LYS A 1066 25.80 8.48 27.76
CA LYS A 1066 25.77 8.84 26.33
C LYS A 1066 24.92 7.91 25.46
N SER A 1067 24.54 6.72 25.94
CA SER A 1067 23.53 5.86 25.30
C SER A 1067 22.11 6.07 25.84
N GLY A 1068 21.91 6.99 26.80
CA GLY A 1068 20.61 7.31 27.37
C GLY A 1068 20.15 6.32 28.47
N ARG A 1069 21.07 5.54 29.03
CA ARG A 1069 20.81 4.72 30.21
C ARG A 1069 20.87 5.60 31.46
N LEU A 1070 20.11 5.25 32.50
CA LEU A 1070 20.05 6.04 33.74
C LEU A 1070 21.13 5.55 34.69
N THR A 1071 22.20 6.34 34.89
CA THR A 1071 23.33 5.95 35.75
C THR A 1071 23.15 6.37 37.20
N GLY A 1072 22.37 7.43 37.46
CA GLY A 1072 22.12 7.92 38.81
C GLY A 1072 20.72 8.54 38.97
N HIS A 1073 20.16 8.39 40.16
CA HIS A 1073 18.92 9.05 40.59
C HIS A 1073 19.06 9.54 42.04
N GLU A 1074 18.95 10.84 42.26
CA GLU A 1074 19.02 11.45 43.59
C GLU A 1074 17.64 11.93 44.04
N VAL A 1075 17.37 11.87 45.34
CA VAL A 1075 16.19 12.42 45.99
C VAL A 1075 16.64 13.44 47.03
N TRP A 1076 16.43 14.72 46.76
CA TRP A 1076 16.84 15.83 47.63
C TRP A 1076 15.67 16.36 48.46
N SER A 1077 15.95 16.64 49.74
CA SER A 1077 15.17 17.59 50.52
C SER A 1077 15.67 19.02 50.24
N LYS A 1078 15.26 19.99 51.06
CA LYS A 1078 15.60 21.41 50.85
C LYS A 1078 17.09 21.75 50.96
N THR A 1079 17.90 20.89 51.60
CA THR A 1079 19.30 21.20 51.93
C THR A 1079 20.28 20.04 51.77
N ARG A 1080 19.82 18.79 51.63
CA ARG A 1080 20.68 17.61 51.40
C ARG A 1080 20.04 16.59 50.47
N SER A 1081 20.84 15.70 49.91
CA SER A 1081 20.35 14.43 49.37
C SER A 1081 19.90 13.53 50.52
N GLU A 1082 18.69 12.98 50.44
CA GLU A 1082 18.12 12.01 51.38
C GLU A 1082 18.38 10.57 50.89
N GLN A 1083 18.44 10.37 49.56
CA GLN A 1083 18.70 9.10 48.92
C GLN A 1083 19.43 9.29 47.58
N GLU A 1084 20.43 8.45 47.31
CA GLU A 1084 21.09 8.33 46.01
C GLU A 1084 21.00 6.88 45.54
N THR A 1085 20.50 6.65 44.31
CA THR A 1085 20.51 5.35 43.64
C THR A 1085 21.46 5.39 42.44
N ARG A 1086 22.49 4.54 42.44
CA ARG A 1086 23.40 4.34 41.31
C ARG A 1086 23.07 3.04 40.59
N TYR A 1087 23.16 3.06 39.26
CA TYR A 1087 22.96 1.90 38.39
C TYR A 1087 24.27 1.56 37.67
N SER A 1088 24.52 0.29 37.44
CA SER A 1088 25.62 -0.19 36.60
C SER A 1088 25.08 -1.14 35.54
N TYR A 1089 25.72 -1.14 34.39
CA TYR A 1089 25.30 -1.88 33.20
C TYR A 1089 26.44 -2.74 32.67
N ASP A 1090 26.11 -3.81 31.93
CA ASP A 1090 27.06 -4.49 31.06
C ASP A 1090 26.99 -3.95 29.61
N ASN A 1091 27.64 -4.66 28.68
CA ASN A 1091 27.66 -4.30 27.26
C ASN A 1091 26.33 -4.61 26.53
N ARG A 1092 25.42 -5.39 27.11
CA ARG A 1092 24.06 -5.64 26.58
C ARG A 1092 23.04 -4.62 27.12
N ASP A 1093 23.50 -3.57 27.78
CA ASP A 1093 22.67 -2.59 28.48
C ASP A 1093 21.80 -3.22 29.60
N GLN A 1094 22.16 -4.42 30.09
CA GLN A 1094 21.48 -5.08 31.22
C GLN A 1094 22.01 -4.55 32.56
N ILE A 1095 21.13 -4.38 33.57
CA ILE A 1095 21.50 -3.81 34.88
C ILE A 1095 22.28 -4.85 35.69
N THR A 1096 23.57 -4.65 35.87
CA THR A 1096 24.43 -5.53 36.69
C THR A 1096 24.46 -5.16 38.17
N SER A 1097 24.15 -3.91 38.52
CA SER A 1097 24.09 -3.44 39.91
C SER A 1097 23.10 -2.29 40.11
N VAL A 1098 22.43 -2.29 41.26
CA VAL A 1098 21.67 -1.15 41.82
C VAL A 1098 22.12 -0.93 43.26
N LEU A 1099 22.71 0.23 43.53
CA LEU A 1099 23.18 0.64 44.87
C LEU A 1099 22.34 1.82 45.36
N ARG A 1100 21.56 1.64 46.43
CA ARG A 1100 20.77 2.70 47.07
C ARG A 1100 21.43 3.12 48.38
N LEU A 1101 21.98 4.32 48.41
CA LEU A 1101 22.53 4.98 49.59
C LEU A 1101 21.43 5.84 50.22
N ASN A 1102 21.16 5.69 51.51
CA ASN A 1102 20.18 6.49 52.25
C ASN A 1102 20.92 7.36 53.27
N ALA A 1103 20.55 8.63 53.42
CA ALA A 1103 21.30 9.57 54.27
C ALA A 1103 21.38 9.12 55.74
N ASP A 1104 20.28 8.56 56.27
CA ASP A 1104 20.16 8.14 57.67
C ASP A 1104 19.95 6.61 57.81
N GLY A 1105 20.37 5.80 56.82
CA GLY A 1105 20.08 4.37 56.79
C GLY A 1105 21.13 3.52 56.06
N PRO A 1106 21.09 2.18 56.22
CA PRO A 1106 22.05 1.31 55.56
C PRO A 1106 21.93 1.39 54.04
N ALA A 1107 23.06 1.23 53.36
CA ALA A 1107 23.09 1.02 51.91
C ALA A 1107 22.36 -0.29 51.55
N GLN A 1108 21.53 -0.25 50.52
CA GLN A 1108 20.96 -1.45 49.91
C GLN A 1108 21.69 -1.73 48.60
N GLU A 1109 22.01 -2.99 48.34
CA GLU A 1109 22.71 -3.42 47.14
C GLU A 1109 21.99 -4.60 46.48
N GLU A 1110 21.68 -4.44 45.20
CA GLU A 1110 21.22 -5.51 44.31
C GLU A 1110 22.28 -5.73 43.24
N ARG A 1111 22.76 -6.96 43.05
CA ARG A 1111 23.64 -7.33 41.92
C ARG A 1111 23.02 -8.44 41.11
N TYR A 1112 23.23 -8.41 39.80
CA TYR A 1112 22.67 -9.37 38.86
C TYR A 1112 23.77 -9.95 37.96
N ARG A 1113 23.59 -11.22 37.56
CA ARG A 1113 24.35 -11.88 36.50
C ARG A 1113 23.38 -12.55 35.55
N TYR A 1114 23.71 -12.50 34.26
CA TYR A 1114 22.89 -13.03 33.19
C TYR A 1114 23.53 -14.28 32.56
N THR A 1115 22.70 -15.17 32.03
CA THR A 1115 23.16 -16.25 31.13
C THR A 1115 23.55 -15.64 29.78
N VAL A 1116 24.17 -16.44 28.90
CA VAL A 1116 24.42 -16.01 27.50
C VAL A 1116 23.12 -15.70 26.75
N ASN A 1117 21.99 -16.27 27.21
CA ASN A 1117 20.64 -16.07 26.68
C ASN A 1117 19.86 -14.98 27.45
N GLU A 1118 20.56 -13.97 28.00
CA GLU A 1118 19.98 -12.78 28.68
C GLU A 1118 19.12 -13.02 29.95
N GLN A 1119 18.91 -14.27 30.36
CA GLN A 1119 18.14 -14.65 31.55
C GLN A 1119 18.93 -14.35 32.84
N ILE A 1120 18.29 -13.89 33.92
CA ILE A 1120 18.98 -13.68 35.22
C ILE A 1120 19.40 -15.05 35.79
N ALA A 1121 20.70 -15.37 35.77
CA ALA A 1121 21.26 -16.59 36.33
C ALA A 1121 21.44 -16.51 37.85
N GLU A 1122 21.89 -15.35 38.34
CA GLU A 1122 22.04 -15.07 39.77
C GLU A 1122 21.54 -13.65 40.08
N SER A 1123 20.83 -13.52 41.20
CA SER A 1123 20.58 -12.23 41.83
C SER A 1123 21.11 -12.25 43.26
N ARG A 1124 21.72 -11.15 43.71
CA ARG A 1124 22.18 -10.98 45.09
C ARG A 1124 21.61 -9.70 45.67
N ILE A 1125 20.79 -9.81 46.71
CA ILE A 1125 20.10 -8.69 47.35
C ILE A 1125 20.58 -8.59 48.79
N ASN A 1126 21.22 -7.47 49.16
CA ASN A 1126 21.78 -7.20 50.48
C ASN A 1126 22.65 -8.37 51.00
N GLY A 1127 23.49 -8.92 50.11
CA GLY A 1127 24.36 -10.06 50.39
C GLY A 1127 23.72 -11.44 50.18
N ILE A 1128 22.39 -11.58 50.25
CA ILE A 1128 21.67 -12.85 50.07
C ILE A 1128 21.69 -13.26 48.59
N LEU A 1129 22.23 -14.44 48.28
CA LEU A 1129 22.28 -14.99 46.92
C LEU A 1129 21.02 -15.81 46.60
N SER A 1130 20.43 -15.55 45.44
CA SER A 1130 19.38 -16.34 44.80
C SER A 1130 19.89 -16.82 43.43
N GLN A 1131 20.05 -18.13 43.27
CA GLN A 1131 20.36 -18.77 41.99
C GLN A 1131 19.06 -19.15 41.28
N HIS A 1132 19.04 -19.01 39.96
CA HIS A 1132 17.87 -19.26 39.12
C HIS A 1132 18.16 -20.37 38.10
N ASP A 1133 17.36 -21.43 38.12
CA ASP A 1133 17.45 -22.56 37.21
C ASP A 1133 16.40 -22.45 36.11
N TYR A 1134 16.79 -22.73 34.86
CA TYR A 1134 15.93 -22.66 33.69
C TYR A 1134 15.86 -24.01 32.97
N ARG A 1135 14.68 -24.36 32.48
CA ARG A 1135 14.46 -25.49 31.56
C ARG A 1135 13.57 -25.02 30.44
N ASN A 1136 14.08 -25.05 29.20
CA ASN A 1136 13.34 -24.66 28.00
C ASN A 1136 12.72 -23.25 28.18
N GLU A 1137 13.55 -22.24 28.44
CA GLU A 1137 13.20 -20.84 28.78
C GLU A 1137 12.35 -20.60 30.05
N CYS A 1138 11.67 -21.61 30.56
CA CYS A 1138 10.87 -21.53 31.77
C CYS A 1138 11.75 -21.62 33.03
N VAL A 1139 11.60 -20.67 33.95
CA VAL A 1139 12.32 -20.64 35.23
C VAL A 1139 11.78 -21.72 36.17
N THR A 1140 12.52 -22.81 36.37
CA THR A 1140 12.10 -23.94 37.21
C THR A 1140 12.37 -23.68 38.69
N GLN A 1141 13.40 -22.88 39.02
CA GLN A 1141 13.70 -22.42 40.36
C GLN A 1141 14.21 -20.97 40.34
N ALA A 1142 13.83 -20.18 41.34
CA ALA A 1142 14.43 -18.88 41.65
C ALA A 1142 14.54 -18.77 43.18
N GLY A 1143 15.74 -19.03 43.72
CA GLY A 1143 15.98 -19.09 45.16
C GLY A 1143 15.09 -20.14 45.85
N ASP A 1144 14.34 -19.73 46.86
CA ASP A 1144 13.38 -20.57 47.61
C ASP A 1144 12.09 -20.90 46.79
N SER A 1145 11.87 -20.31 45.61
CA SER A 1145 10.69 -20.55 44.79
C SER A 1145 10.94 -21.57 43.67
N ARG A 1146 10.03 -22.53 43.51
CA ARG A 1146 9.96 -23.49 42.39
C ARG A 1146 8.70 -23.28 41.57
N TYR A 1147 8.73 -23.58 40.28
CA TYR A 1147 7.61 -23.39 39.35
C TYR A 1147 7.38 -24.63 38.49
N GLU A 1148 6.10 -24.89 38.21
CA GLU A 1148 5.63 -25.94 37.29
C GLU A 1148 4.78 -25.29 36.19
N TYR A 1149 4.88 -25.83 34.98
CA TYR A 1149 4.31 -25.26 33.75
C TYR A 1149 3.46 -26.30 33.00
N ASP A 1150 2.49 -25.83 32.22
CA ASP A 1150 1.83 -26.66 31.20
C ASP A 1150 2.61 -26.68 29.86
N ALA A 1151 2.14 -27.49 28.91
CA ALA A 1151 2.77 -27.62 27.59
C ALA A 1151 2.81 -26.29 26.80
N CYS A 1152 1.90 -25.36 27.09
CA CYS A 1152 1.87 -24.02 26.51
C CYS A 1152 2.82 -23.03 27.21
N GLY A 1153 3.62 -23.48 28.18
CA GLY A 1153 4.58 -22.63 28.88
C GLY A 1153 3.96 -21.69 29.91
N ARG A 1154 2.70 -21.92 30.31
CA ARG A 1154 2.01 -21.12 31.33
C ARG A 1154 2.28 -21.71 32.72
N VAL A 1155 2.58 -20.86 33.71
CA VAL A 1155 2.78 -21.32 35.10
C VAL A 1155 1.46 -21.90 35.62
N ILE A 1156 1.47 -23.17 36.05
CA ILE A 1156 0.31 -23.84 36.67
C ILE A 1156 0.44 -23.99 38.19
N LYS A 1157 1.67 -23.95 38.71
CA LYS A 1157 1.94 -23.97 40.16
C LYS A 1157 3.24 -23.24 40.50
N ARG A 1158 3.26 -22.61 41.68
CA ARG A 1158 4.46 -22.08 42.34
C ARG A 1158 4.54 -22.64 43.76
N THR A 1159 5.72 -23.05 44.21
CA THR A 1159 5.96 -23.48 45.59
C THR A 1159 7.13 -22.70 46.18
N GLU A 1160 6.91 -22.02 47.30
CA GLU A 1160 7.93 -21.25 48.04
C GLU A 1160 8.31 -22.00 49.32
N GLN A 1161 9.58 -22.34 49.49
CA GLN A 1161 10.08 -23.20 50.56
C GLN A 1161 11.08 -22.48 51.48
N LYS A 1162 10.57 -21.61 52.34
CA LYS A 1162 11.37 -20.93 53.37
C LYS A 1162 11.83 -21.90 54.47
N ARG A 1163 13.11 -21.82 54.84
CA ARG A 1163 13.73 -22.65 55.90
C ARG A 1163 12.97 -22.52 57.23
N GLY A 1164 12.48 -23.64 57.76
CA GLY A 1164 11.70 -23.69 59.01
C GLY A 1164 10.18 -23.54 58.85
N PHE A 1165 9.68 -23.25 57.65
CA PHE A 1165 8.26 -23.11 57.36
C PHE A 1165 7.73 -24.28 56.53
N ARG A 1166 6.41 -24.52 56.57
CA ARG A 1166 5.76 -25.43 55.61
C ARG A 1166 5.80 -24.80 54.20
N PRO A 1167 6.05 -25.56 53.13
CA PRO A 1167 6.02 -25.04 51.77
C PRO A 1167 4.69 -24.32 51.48
N GLN A 1168 4.78 -23.14 50.89
CA GLN A 1168 3.63 -22.33 50.50
C GLN A 1168 3.34 -22.58 49.02
N GLU A 1169 2.14 -23.04 48.68
CA GLU A 1169 1.77 -23.43 47.32
C GLU A 1169 0.70 -22.50 46.72
N TRP A 1170 0.96 -21.99 45.52
CA TRP A 1170 -0.03 -21.32 44.67
C TRP A 1170 -0.33 -22.22 43.48
N ARG A 1171 -1.60 -22.31 43.09
CA ARG A 1171 -2.03 -22.99 41.85
C ARG A 1171 -2.74 -22.00 40.94
N TYR A 1172 -2.51 -22.12 39.65
CA TYR A 1172 -2.97 -21.21 38.61
C TYR A 1172 -3.75 -22.02 37.58
N ARG A 1173 -4.84 -21.45 37.05
CA ARG A 1173 -5.58 -21.98 35.90
C ARG A 1173 -5.78 -20.87 34.89
N TRP A 1174 -5.68 -21.24 33.62
CA TRP A 1174 -5.80 -20.35 32.48
C TRP A 1174 -7.11 -20.61 31.75
N ASP A 1175 -7.58 -19.65 30.98
CA ASP A 1175 -8.64 -19.89 29.99
C ASP A 1175 -8.04 -20.24 28.61
N ASP A 1176 -8.93 -20.58 27.68
CA ASP A 1176 -8.64 -20.96 26.30
C ASP A 1176 -7.69 -19.98 25.59
N PHE A 1177 -7.76 -18.69 25.96
CA PHE A 1177 -7.08 -17.57 25.32
C PHE A 1177 -5.88 -17.03 26.13
N ASP A 1178 -5.31 -17.87 27.00
CA ASP A 1178 -4.09 -17.60 27.78
C ASP A 1178 -4.21 -16.52 28.85
N ARG A 1179 -5.42 -16.29 29.34
CA ARG A 1179 -5.70 -15.33 30.41
C ARG A 1179 -5.85 -16.07 31.74
N LEU A 1180 -5.28 -15.52 32.80
CA LEU A 1180 -5.26 -16.16 34.12
C LEU A 1180 -6.67 -16.18 34.73
N ARG A 1181 -7.35 -17.32 34.68
CA ARG A 1181 -8.76 -17.51 35.07
C ARG A 1181 -8.95 -17.72 36.57
N GLU A 1182 -8.07 -18.46 37.22
CA GLU A 1182 -8.14 -18.77 38.65
C GLU A 1182 -6.76 -18.82 39.32
N VAL A 1183 -6.66 -18.30 40.55
CA VAL A 1183 -5.51 -18.46 41.45
C VAL A 1183 -6.00 -19.04 42.78
N ARG A 1184 -5.35 -20.10 43.25
CA ARG A 1184 -5.50 -20.65 44.60
C ARG A 1184 -4.26 -20.31 45.42
N THR A 1185 -4.44 -19.86 46.66
CA THR A 1185 -3.35 -19.40 47.54
C THR A 1185 -3.03 -20.42 48.64
N PRO A 1186 -1.86 -20.31 49.31
CA PRO A 1186 -1.45 -21.26 50.36
C PRO A 1186 -2.38 -21.29 51.58
N ASP A 1187 -3.05 -20.17 51.88
CA ASP A 1187 -4.04 -20.02 52.95
C ASP A 1187 -5.46 -20.45 52.53
N GLY A 1188 -5.62 -21.00 51.33
CA GLY A 1188 -6.87 -21.59 50.84
C GLY A 1188 -7.83 -20.60 50.17
N GLU A 1189 -7.41 -19.35 49.89
CA GLU A 1189 -8.25 -18.47 49.09
C GLU A 1189 -8.32 -18.94 47.63
N VAL A 1190 -9.44 -18.67 46.98
CA VAL A 1190 -9.61 -18.87 45.53
C VAL A 1190 -10.09 -17.57 44.90
N TRP A 1191 -9.21 -17.00 44.08
CA TRP A 1191 -9.47 -15.79 43.29
C TRP A 1191 -9.77 -16.18 41.84
N GLN A 1192 -10.84 -15.63 41.28
CA GLN A 1192 -11.20 -15.78 39.87
C GLN A 1192 -11.15 -14.42 39.16
N TYR A 1193 -10.91 -14.46 37.86
CA TYR A 1193 -10.77 -13.28 37.02
C TYR A 1193 -11.68 -13.43 35.79
N ARG A 1194 -12.26 -12.32 35.33
CA ARG A 1194 -13.06 -12.26 34.09
C ARG A 1194 -12.45 -11.28 33.11
N TYR A 1195 -12.66 -11.56 31.84
CA TYR A 1195 -12.10 -10.82 30.71
C TYR A 1195 -13.16 -10.60 29.64
N ASP A 1196 -13.04 -9.51 28.89
CA ASP A 1196 -13.83 -9.25 27.69
C ASP A 1196 -13.18 -9.84 26.42
N ALA A 1197 -13.81 -9.60 25.27
CA ALA A 1197 -13.36 -10.12 23.98
C ALA A 1197 -12.14 -9.38 23.38
N PHE A 1198 -11.62 -8.36 24.07
CA PHE A 1198 -10.31 -7.73 23.81
C PHE A 1198 -9.23 -8.18 24.79
N GLY A 1199 -9.58 -9.03 25.77
CA GLY A 1199 -8.64 -9.52 26.78
C GLY A 1199 -8.38 -8.53 27.93
N ARG A 1200 -9.16 -7.44 28.03
CA ARG A 1200 -9.11 -6.54 29.19
C ARG A 1200 -9.78 -7.24 30.36
N ARG A 1201 -9.22 -7.14 31.57
CA ARG A 1201 -9.79 -7.78 32.76
C ARG A 1201 -10.99 -6.98 33.25
N THR A 1202 -12.20 -7.50 33.12
CA THR A 1202 -13.44 -6.85 33.57
C THR A 1202 -13.73 -7.05 35.06
N ALA A 1203 -13.27 -8.16 35.66
CA ALA A 1203 -13.41 -8.39 37.10
C ALA A 1203 -12.29 -9.22 37.74
N LYS A 1204 -12.13 -9.09 39.06
CA LYS A 1204 -11.37 -9.96 39.97
C LYS A 1204 -12.23 -10.24 41.20
N ARG A 1205 -12.55 -11.50 41.50
CA ARG A 1205 -13.42 -11.89 42.62
C ARG A 1205 -12.77 -12.94 43.52
N ASN A 1206 -12.92 -12.81 44.83
CA ASN A 1206 -12.57 -13.82 45.82
C ASN A 1206 -13.81 -14.69 46.10
N ILE A 1207 -13.78 -15.96 45.71
CA ILE A 1207 -14.93 -16.87 45.79
C ILE A 1207 -14.85 -17.87 46.95
N ILE A 1208 -13.66 -18.10 47.51
CA ILE A 1208 -13.43 -18.90 48.72
C ILE A 1208 -12.38 -18.14 49.53
N ARG A 1209 -12.65 -17.86 50.80
CA ARG A 1209 -11.75 -17.10 51.68
C ARG A 1209 -11.11 -18.00 52.73
N ALA A 1210 -9.89 -17.67 53.15
CA ALA A 1210 -9.26 -18.30 54.29
C ALA A 1210 -10.10 -18.08 55.55
N ALA A 1211 -10.34 -19.13 56.35
CA ALA A 1211 -11.28 -19.10 57.48
C ALA A 1211 -10.94 -18.05 58.56
N TRP A 1212 -9.66 -17.67 58.68
CA TRP A 1212 -9.16 -16.67 59.63
C TRP A 1212 -9.27 -15.21 59.13
N LYS A 1213 -9.69 -14.99 57.87
CA LYS A 1213 -9.84 -13.66 57.24
C LYS A 1213 -11.29 -13.15 57.21
N GLN A 1214 -12.20 -13.70 58.01
CA GLN A 1214 -13.63 -13.35 58.01
C GLN A 1214 -13.96 -11.94 58.58
N ASN A 1215 -13.02 -11.00 58.56
CA ASN A 1215 -13.26 -9.61 58.92
C ASN A 1215 -14.07 -8.89 57.82
N HIS A 1216 -15.08 -8.12 58.25
CA HIS A 1216 -16.10 -7.53 57.38
C HIS A 1216 -15.57 -6.63 56.25
N HIS A 1217 -14.46 -5.91 56.46
CA HIS A 1217 -13.92 -4.98 55.46
C HIS A 1217 -12.91 -5.62 54.47
N THR A 1218 -13.07 -6.89 54.14
CA THR A 1218 -12.27 -7.56 53.09
C THR A 1218 -12.92 -7.46 51.71
N VAL A 1219 -12.22 -6.88 50.74
CA VAL A 1219 -12.67 -6.75 49.34
C VAL A 1219 -12.97 -8.13 48.75
N SER A 1220 -14.23 -8.35 48.35
CA SER A 1220 -14.70 -9.61 47.77
C SER A 1220 -14.72 -9.59 46.25
N GLU A 1221 -14.96 -8.43 45.63
CA GLU A 1221 -15.01 -8.26 44.18
C GLU A 1221 -14.43 -6.90 43.79
N VAL A 1222 -13.68 -6.86 42.70
CA VAL A 1222 -13.27 -5.63 42.01
C VAL A 1222 -13.74 -5.74 40.57
N ARG A 1223 -14.52 -4.76 40.11
CA ARG A 1223 -14.88 -4.59 38.70
C ARG A 1223 -14.02 -3.50 38.08
N TYR A 1224 -13.85 -3.54 36.77
CA TYR A 1224 -12.97 -2.65 36.04
C TYR A 1224 -13.70 -2.13 34.79
N GLN A 1225 -13.84 -0.80 34.69
CA GLN A 1225 -14.33 -0.14 33.48
C GLN A 1225 -13.15 0.41 32.68
N TRP A 1226 -13.13 0.12 31.39
CA TRP A 1226 -12.04 0.48 30.48
C TRP A 1226 -12.44 1.62 29.53
N LEU A 1227 -11.41 2.28 28.99
CA LEU A 1227 -11.48 3.34 27.99
C LEU A 1227 -10.52 2.93 26.88
N GLY A 1228 -11.02 2.24 25.84
CA GLY A 1228 -10.15 1.48 24.95
C GLY A 1228 -9.25 0.53 25.75
N MET A 1229 -7.92 0.65 25.65
CA MET A 1229 -6.99 -0.19 26.43
C MET A 1229 -6.53 0.42 27.76
N ALA A 1230 -7.00 1.61 28.13
CA ALA A 1230 -6.70 2.24 29.43
C ALA A 1230 -7.73 1.84 30.49
N LEU A 1231 -7.30 1.63 31.74
CA LEU A 1231 -8.24 1.45 32.85
C LEU A 1231 -8.79 2.83 33.25
N SER A 1232 -10.12 2.99 33.21
CA SER A 1232 -10.79 4.25 33.57
C SER A 1232 -11.22 4.29 35.03
N ALA A 1233 -11.80 3.20 35.53
CA ALA A 1233 -12.39 3.13 36.87
C ALA A 1233 -12.35 1.71 37.45
N SER A 1234 -12.47 1.58 38.77
CA SER A 1234 -12.63 0.28 39.43
C SER A 1234 -13.53 0.33 40.66
N GLU A 1235 -14.70 -0.29 40.56
CA GLU A 1235 -15.63 -0.53 41.67
C GLU A 1235 -15.04 -1.61 42.60
N LYS A 1236 -15.07 -1.40 43.92
CA LYS A 1236 -14.69 -2.40 44.94
C LYS A 1236 -15.89 -2.73 45.81
N ARG A 1237 -16.26 -4.01 45.89
CA ARG A 1237 -17.30 -4.53 46.80
C ARG A 1237 -16.64 -5.28 47.95
N TYR A 1238 -17.19 -5.16 49.15
CA TYR A 1238 -16.59 -5.68 50.39
C TYR A 1238 -17.26 -7.00 50.81
N ALA A 1239 -17.22 -7.38 52.09
CA ALA A 1239 -17.79 -8.65 52.56
C ALA A 1239 -19.23 -8.52 53.03
N ASP A 1240 -19.57 -7.31 53.43
CA ASP A 1240 -20.77 -6.81 54.10
C ASP A 1240 -21.75 -6.17 53.10
N GLY A 1241 -21.25 -5.62 51.99
CA GLY A 1241 -22.02 -5.07 50.86
C GLY A 1241 -21.15 -4.59 49.70
#